data_AF-A0A8J4BTC8-F1
#
_entry.id   AF-A0A8J4BTC8-F1
#
_cell.length_a   1.000
_cell.length_b   1.000
_cell.length_c   1.000
_cell.angle_alpha   90.00
_cell.angle_beta   90.00
_cell.angle_gamma   90.00
#
_symmetry.space_group_name_H-M   'P 1'
#
loop_
_entity.id
_entity.type
_entity.pdbx_description
1 polymer ?
#
loop_
_entity_poly.entity_id
_entity_poly.type
_entity_poly.pdbx_seq_one_letter_code
_entity_poly.pdbx_strand_id
1 'polypeptide(L)'
;MHRHALVLSFLVVTAWSTLCMGKDDMQGWKQVKGLKGAMYAEMNYGRACIKLLNISGPQGCEAPDQEAVVAPLVHSKDLGIPYKGKRVVVVPATGADEFLSQLLTDSEMRSRVAGVLVDLTAGRPTRHSTAEKFPSAAYALYDNHSYVWNPVGTGFTRQYFGMPIYMLTASLAAETTGRAAYNAYNKFKGGRHVARMVLPMQAKGDSLQCIAEDTCLPVGGYSVWTAVPPLPDPTYATVPARSITLLVAQMDSNAMFHDTVKGAATSVAGLTAALAALTLLVRSGAPTNYTRQLAFVALQGEGFDYMGSKRLLYEMSLNSSYVQGLRMESIDQVVEVGPIGAAWNAGDNSSTFYLHSQRNPPGKYGDVDALVDAAKQAADGTQARVLTASPANPGLPPSSLASFLRVNPSISGLVLTDFDTSFKGPYYQSEYDDGLNAFQQMVEAITDAALVLARMLHSLAMPSGSSDLALNRTEAAAVAQALASCTLTDSPGLNCPEASALINPETRMYEDGTTSTAIFAYPGVMSFVSILPKRSSNKPQVPSFIFNYLGNLTAVPPRNTSAICSGDCEASLTCIGWRYDSTDNSGKGHCLNTTTNFVPSYSLRLAYNVDNSSRWSVDKSTRRLEWEKNYSWPEDSAWTESNWPENTPRLMVYQQESTSTQVITLVVGLLLTAGTAAVSWIGLKLFERHLKVH
;
A
#
# COMPACT_ATOMS: atom_id res chain seq x y z
N MET A 1 71.02 7.87 -39.33
CA MET A 1 69.59 7.80 -39.76
C MET A 1 68.69 6.98 -38.83
N HIS A 2 69.10 5.82 -38.27
CA HIS A 2 68.22 5.01 -37.40
C HIS A 2 67.85 5.64 -36.03
N ARG A 3 68.71 6.46 -35.42
CA ARG A 3 68.37 7.17 -34.17
C ARG A 3 67.30 8.27 -34.35
N HIS A 4 67.19 8.87 -35.53
CA HIS A 4 66.22 9.94 -35.78
C HIS A 4 64.82 9.40 -36.11
N ALA A 5 64.72 8.23 -36.74
CA ALA A 5 63.42 7.60 -37.02
C ALA A 5 62.72 7.12 -35.73
N LEU A 6 63.46 6.52 -34.78
CA LEU A 6 62.91 6.07 -33.50
C LEU A 6 62.44 7.24 -32.62
N VAL A 7 63.17 8.35 -32.63
CA VAL A 7 62.79 9.58 -31.91
C VAL A 7 61.57 10.24 -32.56
N LEU A 8 61.45 10.22 -33.89
CA LEU A 8 60.26 10.71 -34.60
C LEU A 8 59.02 9.86 -34.29
N SER A 9 59.14 8.53 -34.26
CA SER A 9 58.04 7.63 -33.91
C SER A 9 57.57 7.83 -32.46
N PHE A 10 58.52 8.02 -31.53
CA PHE A 10 58.21 8.28 -30.13
C PHE A 10 57.58 9.67 -29.94
N LEU A 11 58.03 10.67 -30.70
CA LEU A 11 57.45 12.03 -30.70
C LEU A 11 56.05 12.09 -31.33
N VAL A 12 55.76 11.29 -32.37
CA VAL A 12 54.43 11.23 -32.97
C VAL A 12 53.43 10.52 -32.05
N VAL A 13 53.85 9.44 -31.37
CA VAL A 13 53.01 8.74 -30.38
C VAL A 13 52.79 9.60 -29.12
N THR A 14 53.78 10.38 -28.68
CA THR A 14 53.63 11.32 -27.56
C THR A 14 52.84 12.59 -27.92
N ALA A 15 52.95 13.09 -29.16
CA ALA A 15 52.15 14.19 -29.66
C ALA A 15 50.67 13.78 -29.84
N TRP A 16 50.39 12.57 -30.33
CA TRP A 16 49.01 12.07 -30.45
C TRP A 16 48.37 11.76 -29.10
N SER A 17 49.15 11.32 -28.10
CA SER A 17 48.62 11.12 -26.74
C SER A 17 48.39 12.44 -26.00
N THR A 18 49.17 13.49 -26.27
CA THR A 18 48.95 14.82 -25.68
C THR A 18 47.81 15.61 -26.35
N LEU A 19 47.54 15.40 -27.65
CA LEU A 19 46.39 15.98 -28.35
C LEU A 19 45.04 15.35 -27.93
N CYS A 20 45.04 14.13 -27.38
CA CYS A 20 43.85 13.48 -26.82
C CYS A 20 43.58 13.84 -25.35
N MET A 21 44.51 14.53 -24.68
CA MET A 21 44.28 15.03 -23.32
C MET A 21 43.81 16.48 -23.39
N GLY A 22 42.50 16.64 -23.62
CA GLY A 22 41.83 17.92 -23.39
C GLY A 22 42.12 18.40 -21.96
N LYS A 23 42.67 19.61 -21.85
CA LYS A 23 42.68 20.36 -20.60
C LYS A 23 41.24 20.68 -20.24
N ASP A 24 40.69 20.04 -19.22
CA ASP A 24 39.60 20.57 -18.40
C ASP A 24 39.63 19.90 -17.01
N ASP A 25 39.21 20.65 -16.01
CA ASP A 25 39.30 20.39 -14.56
C ASP A 25 38.74 19.02 -14.10
N MET A 26 39.59 17.98 -14.07
CA MET A 26 39.23 16.64 -13.59
C MET A 26 39.77 16.31 -12.19
N GLN A 27 39.59 17.18 -11.18
CA GLN A 27 39.95 16.82 -9.81
C GLN A 27 38.94 15.90 -9.09
N GLY A 28 37.75 15.64 -9.64
CA GLY A 28 36.67 14.92 -8.92
C GLY A 28 36.50 13.41 -9.19
N TRP A 29 37.17 12.81 -10.18
CA TRP A 29 36.64 11.58 -10.83
C TRP A 29 37.61 10.39 -10.78
N LYS A 30 38.23 10.15 -9.61
CA LYS A 30 39.27 9.11 -9.44
C LYS A 30 38.73 7.67 -9.30
N GLN A 31 37.41 7.46 -9.28
CA GLN A 31 36.80 6.14 -9.10
C GLN A 31 35.63 5.94 -10.08
N VAL A 32 35.45 4.70 -10.56
CA VAL A 32 34.36 4.27 -11.46
C VAL A 32 32.97 4.66 -10.91
N LYS A 33 32.82 4.64 -9.58
CA LYS A 33 31.59 5.07 -8.88
C LYS A 33 31.29 6.56 -9.09
N GLY A 34 32.31 7.42 -9.10
CA GLY A 34 32.18 8.86 -9.37
C GLY A 34 31.79 9.16 -10.82
N LEU A 35 32.32 8.39 -11.77
CA LEU A 35 31.95 8.48 -13.19
C LEU A 35 30.49 8.07 -13.42
N LYS A 36 30.04 6.98 -12.78
CA LYS A 36 28.64 6.54 -12.85
C LYS A 36 27.67 7.61 -12.34
N GLY A 37 27.93 8.16 -11.14
CA GLY A 37 27.01 9.10 -10.48
C GLY A 37 26.78 10.42 -11.23
N ALA A 38 27.66 10.78 -12.15
CA ALA A 38 27.48 11.99 -12.95
C ALA A 38 26.97 11.74 -14.38
N MET A 39 26.97 10.49 -14.84
CA MET A 39 26.36 10.11 -16.11
C MET A 39 24.89 9.70 -15.97
N TYR A 40 24.55 9.07 -14.84
CA TYR A 40 23.25 8.44 -14.61
C TYR A 40 22.54 9.06 -13.41
N ALA A 41 21.28 9.43 -13.60
CA ALA A 41 20.34 9.67 -12.52
C ALA A 41 19.43 8.43 -12.42
N GLU A 42 19.40 7.76 -11.27
CA GLU A 42 18.70 6.49 -11.09
C GLU A 42 17.62 6.62 -10.00
N MET A 43 16.62 5.75 -10.07
CA MET A 43 15.70 5.43 -8.99
C MET A 43 15.51 3.92 -9.00
N ASN A 44 16.06 3.24 -8.00
CA ASN A 44 15.86 1.81 -7.79
C ASN A 44 14.75 1.57 -6.77
N TYR A 45 13.89 0.60 -7.07
CA TYR A 45 12.84 0.07 -6.20
C TYR A 45 11.74 1.10 -5.81
N GLY A 46 10.48 0.69 -5.99
CA GLY A 46 9.31 1.48 -5.61
C GLY A 46 8.87 2.54 -6.62
N ARG A 47 7.70 3.13 -6.34
CA ARG A 47 7.03 4.18 -7.14
C ARG A 47 6.76 3.81 -8.61
N ALA A 48 6.81 2.53 -8.95
CA ALA A 48 6.31 2.04 -10.23
C ALA A 48 4.83 1.67 -10.09
N CYS A 49 4.08 1.81 -11.17
CA CYS A 49 2.83 1.08 -11.34
C CYS A 49 3.19 -0.39 -11.62
N ILE A 50 2.60 -1.32 -10.87
CA ILE A 50 2.91 -2.76 -10.94
C ILE A 50 1.78 -3.52 -11.65
N LYS A 51 2.08 -4.70 -12.18
CA LYS A 51 1.10 -5.59 -12.79
C LYS A 51 0.39 -6.42 -11.74
N LEU A 52 -0.88 -6.11 -11.53
CA LEU A 52 -1.82 -6.96 -10.82
C LEU A 52 -2.63 -7.79 -11.83
N LEU A 53 -3.25 -8.86 -11.37
CA LEU A 53 -4.18 -9.65 -12.15
C LEU A 53 -5.43 -9.89 -11.33
N ASN A 54 -6.55 -10.05 -12.02
CA ASN A 54 -7.76 -10.64 -11.49
C ASN A 54 -8.29 -11.66 -12.51
N ILE A 55 -9.47 -12.23 -12.24
CA ILE A 55 -10.12 -13.21 -13.14
C ILE A 55 -10.46 -12.65 -14.52
N SER A 56 -10.50 -11.32 -14.69
CA SER A 56 -10.74 -10.66 -15.99
C SER A 56 -9.46 -10.40 -16.78
N GLY A 57 -8.28 -10.66 -16.21
CA GLY A 57 -6.99 -10.46 -16.85
C GLY A 57 -6.09 -9.46 -16.12
N PRO A 58 -5.06 -8.92 -16.80
CA PRO A 58 -4.08 -8.05 -16.19
C PRO A 58 -4.64 -6.65 -15.92
N GLN A 59 -4.07 -5.99 -14.92
CA GLN A 59 -4.29 -4.60 -14.52
C GLN A 59 -2.92 -3.93 -14.28
N GLY A 60 -2.87 -2.61 -14.33
CA GLY A 60 -1.64 -1.85 -14.06
C GLY A 60 -0.64 -1.88 -15.22
N CYS A 61 0.64 -2.04 -14.91
CA CYS A 61 1.72 -1.69 -15.83
C CYS A 61 2.82 -2.76 -15.90
N GLU A 62 3.45 -2.87 -17.06
CA GLU A 62 4.62 -3.72 -17.27
C GLU A 62 5.50 -3.16 -18.40
N ALA A 63 6.76 -3.59 -18.43
CA ALA A 63 7.59 -3.40 -19.60
C ALA A 63 7.26 -4.49 -20.65
N PRO A 64 7.03 -4.13 -21.92
CA PRO A 64 6.72 -5.09 -22.98
C PRO A 64 7.77 -6.20 -23.06
N ASP A 65 7.31 -7.44 -23.22
CA ASP A 65 8.15 -8.63 -23.35
C ASP A 65 9.15 -8.84 -22.20
N GLN A 66 8.91 -8.23 -21.04
CA GLN A 66 9.81 -8.19 -19.89
C GLN A 66 11.15 -7.49 -20.17
N GLU A 67 11.27 -6.79 -21.31
CA GLU A 67 12.49 -6.10 -21.71
C GLU A 67 12.51 -4.64 -21.25
N ALA A 68 13.70 -4.12 -20.98
CA ALA A 68 13.84 -2.72 -20.58
C ALA A 68 13.43 -1.79 -21.73
N VAL A 69 12.53 -0.85 -21.45
CA VAL A 69 12.16 0.21 -22.41
C VAL A 69 13.22 1.30 -22.37
N VAL A 70 13.87 1.58 -23.51
CA VAL A 70 14.83 2.70 -23.64
C VAL A 70 14.32 3.65 -24.72
N ALA A 71 13.93 4.87 -24.34
CA ALA A 71 13.51 5.87 -25.32
C ALA A 71 13.81 7.31 -24.88
N PRO A 72 13.89 8.28 -25.83
CA PRO A 72 14.14 9.67 -25.51
C PRO A 72 13.05 10.28 -24.64
N LEU A 73 13.47 11.14 -23.72
CA LEU A 73 12.58 11.94 -22.88
C LEU A 73 11.91 13.06 -23.67
N VAL A 74 10.64 13.30 -23.42
CA VAL A 74 9.87 14.44 -23.94
C VAL A 74 8.84 14.89 -22.92
N HIS A 75 8.56 16.19 -22.82
CA HIS A 75 7.42 16.68 -22.05
C HIS A 75 6.11 16.37 -22.76
N SER A 76 5.03 16.16 -22.01
CA SER A 76 3.69 15.95 -22.58
C SER A 76 3.29 17.03 -23.59
N LYS A 77 3.57 18.31 -23.28
CA LYS A 77 3.33 19.46 -24.16
C LYS A 77 4.15 19.45 -25.47
N ASP A 78 5.29 18.76 -25.47
CA ASP A 78 6.24 18.72 -26.59
C ASP A 78 6.11 17.44 -27.44
N LEU A 79 5.11 16.59 -27.16
CA LEU A 79 4.88 15.32 -27.86
C LEU A 79 4.59 15.54 -29.37
N GLY A 80 4.10 16.71 -29.76
CA GLY A 80 3.86 17.10 -31.15
C GLY A 80 5.12 17.30 -32.00
N ILE A 81 6.31 17.42 -31.38
CA ILE A 81 7.57 17.56 -32.14
C ILE A 81 7.81 16.26 -32.93
N PRO A 82 8.05 16.32 -34.26
CA PRO A 82 8.22 15.12 -35.08
C PRO A 82 9.39 14.24 -34.64
N TYR A 83 9.14 12.94 -34.46
CA TYR A 83 10.15 11.93 -34.13
C TYR A 83 9.73 10.55 -34.66
N LYS A 84 10.65 9.82 -35.30
CA LYS A 84 10.37 8.54 -35.99
C LYS A 84 10.28 7.31 -35.06
N GLY A 85 10.06 7.50 -33.76
CA GLY A 85 10.01 6.41 -32.79
C GLY A 85 9.17 6.74 -31.55
N LYS A 86 9.12 5.82 -30.59
CA LYS A 86 8.46 6.06 -29.32
C LYS A 86 9.31 6.93 -28.39
N ARG A 87 8.67 7.58 -27.43
CA ARG A 87 9.31 8.44 -26.42
C ARG A 87 8.79 8.12 -25.02
N VAL A 88 9.62 8.36 -24.01
CA VAL A 88 9.17 8.37 -22.61
C VAL A 88 8.66 9.76 -22.30
N VAL A 89 7.41 9.86 -21.86
CA VAL A 89 6.74 11.15 -21.67
C VAL A 89 6.76 11.55 -20.20
N VAL A 90 7.26 12.76 -19.94
CA VAL A 90 7.23 13.41 -18.63
C VAL A 90 5.94 14.21 -18.54
N VAL A 91 5.11 13.92 -17.54
CA VAL A 91 3.79 14.52 -17.36
C VAL A 91 3.72 15.12 -15.95
N PRO A 92 3.35 16.40 -15.79
CA PRO A 92 3.01 16.96 -14.48
C PRO A 92 1.95 16.12 -13.77
N ALA A 93 2.10 15.89 -12.46
CA ALA A 93 1.13 15.13 -11.68
C ALA A 93 -0.30 15.69 -11.80
N THR A 94 -0.45 17.03 -11.86
CA THR A 94 -1.72 17.73 -12.07
C THR A 94 -2.42 17.42 -13.41
N GLY A 95 -1.67 16.96 -14.42
CA GLY A 95 -2.20 16.58 -15.74
C GLY A 95 -2.08 15.09 -16.06
N ALA A 96 -1.66 14.27 -15.09
CA ALA A 96 -1.41 12.85 -15.30
C ALA A 96 -2.70 12.10 -15.67
N ASP A 97 -3.81 12.36 -14.97
CA ASP A 97 -5.08 11.65 -15.21
C ASP A 97 -5.63 11.88 -16.61
N GLU A 98 -5.60 13.13 -17.07
CA GLU A 98 -6.03 13.48 -18.42
C GLU A 98 -5.16 12.76 -19.46
N PHE A 99 -3.83 12.81 -19.28
CA PHE A 99 -2.88 12.17 -20.19
C PHE A 99 -3.05 10.64 -20.23
N LEU A 100 -3.22 10.00 -19.08
CA LEU A 100 -3.44 8.55 -18.98
C LEU A 100 -4.78 8.13 -19.61
N SER A 101 -5.83 8.94 -19.41
CA SER A 101 -7.13 8.71 -20.07
C SER A 101 -7.04 8.81 -21.59
N GLN A 102 -6.28 9.79 -22.10
CA GLN A 102 -5.99 9.92 -23.53
C GLN A 102 -5.21 8.70 -24.05
N LEU A 103 -4.22 8.18 -23.30
CA LEU A 103 -3.49 6.97 -23.70
C LEU A 103 -4.36 5.71 -23.81
N LEU A 104 -5.47 5.64 -23.07
CA LEU A 104 -6.42 4.52 -23.14
C LEU A 104 -7.38 4.64 -24.34
N THR A 105 -7.62 5.86 -24.82
CA THR A 105 -8.66 6.14 -25.83
C THR A 105 -8.10 6.51 -27.20
N ASP A 106 -6.90 7.08 -27.28
CA ASP A 106 -6.23 7.49 -28.51
C ASP A 106 -5.07 6.53 -28.86
N SER A 107 -5.32 5.66 -29.84
CA SER A 107 -4.33 4.71 -30.34
C SER A 107 -3.13 5.36 -31.04
N GLU A 108 -3.31 6.53 -31.67
CA GLU A 108 -2.23 7.23 -32.36
C GLU A 108 -1.26 7.83 -31.33
N MET A 109 -1.79 8.48 -30.30
CA MET A 109 -1.00 8.94 -29.16
C MET A 109 -0.29 7.78 -28.49
N ARG A 110 -1.00 6.69 -28.17
CA ARG A 110 -0.45 5.48 -27.56
C ARG A 110 0.70 4.88 -28.38
N SER A 111 0.61 4.90 -29.71
CA SER A 111 1.67 4.37 -30.58
C SER A 111 2.99 5.15 -30.51
N ARG A 112 2.96 6.40 -30.04
CA ARG A 112 4.12 7.30 -29.91
C ARG A 112 4.75 7.27 -28.52
N VAL A 113 4.13 6.59 -27.55
CA VAL A 113 4.57 6.55 -26.15
C VAL A 113 5.16 5.18 -25.80
N ALA A 114 6.34 5.21 -25.21
CA ALA A 114 7.07 4.02 -24.74
C ALA A 114 6.83 3.75 -23.25
N GLY A 115 6.56 4.80 -22.48
CA GLY A 115 6.36 4.79 -21.04
C GLY A 115 6.12 6.20 -20.52
N VAL A 116 5.70 6.31 -19.26
CA VAL A 116 5.26 7.58 -18.65
C VAL A 116 6.01 7.82 -17.35
N LEU A 117 6.43 9.06 -17.13
CA LEU A 117 7.04 9.53 -15.88
C LEU A 117 6.17 10.66 -15.31
N VAL A 118 5.67 10.48 -14.10
CA VAL A 118 4.83 11.47 -13.41
C VAL A 118 5.71 12.39 -12.57
N ASP A 119 5.69 13.68 -12.89
CA ASP A 119 6.48 14.75 -12.27
C ASP A 119 5.70 15.43 -11.14
N LEU A 120 6.15 15.26 -9.90
CA LEU A 120 5.56 15.87 -8.70
C LEU A 120 5.95 17.34 -8.48
N THR A 121 7.00 17.84 -9.15
CA THR A 121 7.54 19.19 -8.93
C THR A 121 6.70 20.28 -9.59
N ALA A 122 5.92 19.91 -10.60
CA ALA A 122 4.98 20.80 -11.30
C ALA A 122 3.64 20.99 -10.55
N GLY A 123 3.57 20.58 -9.28
CA GLY A 123 2.42 20.72 -8.41
C GLY A 123 1.68 19.39 -8.17
N ARG A 124 0.92 19.35 -7.08
CA ARG A 124 0.08 18.21 -6.69
C ARG A 124 -1.36 18.41 -7.20
N PRO A 125 -2.06 17.36 -7.67
CA PRO A 125 -3.48 17.44 -7.97
C PRO A 125 -4.29 17.91 -6.76
N THR A 126 -5.26 18.79 -6.94
CA THR A 126 -6.14 19.24 -5.84
C THR A 126 -7.07 18.14 -5.34
N ARG A 127 -7.43 17.21 -6.23
CA ARG A 127 -8.21 15.99 -5.96
C ARG A 127 -7.72 14.92 -6.92
N HIS A 128 -7.71 13.67 -6.48
CA HIS A 128 -7.25 12.55 -7.28
C HIS A 128 -7.72 11.23 -6.67
N SER A 129 -8.19 10.31 -7.50
CA SER A 129 -8.52 8.96 -7.05
C SER A 129 -8.36 7.98 -8.19
N THR A 130 -7.56 6.93 -7.97
CA THR A 130 -7.35 5.88 -8.96
C THR A 130 -8.43 4.80 -8.91
N ALA A 131 -9.26 4.81 -7.87
CA ALA A 131 -10.42 3.95 -7.75
C ALA A 131 -11.53 4.36 -8.72
N GLU A 132 -12.52 3.48 -8.88
CA GLU A 132 -13.72 3.77 -9.67
C GLU A 132 -14.62 4.80 -9.00
N LYS A 133 -15.59 5.32 -9.77
CA LYS A 133 -16.64 6.21 -9.25
C LYS A 133 -17.54 5.56 -8.20
N PHE A 134 -17.70 4.24 -8.29
CA PHE A 134 -18.31 3.41 -7.27
C PHE A 134 -17.38 2.22 -6.99
N PRO A 135 -16.48 2.36 -6.00
CA PRO A 135 -15.59 1.27 -5.59
C PRO A 135 -16.38 0.01 -5.23
N SER A 136 -16.03 -1.11 -5.86
CA SER A 136 -16.62 -2.44 -5.62
C SER A 136 -18.15 -2.47 -5.72
N ALA A 137 -18.71 -1.75 -6.69
CA ALA A 137 -20.16 -1.64 -6.92
C ALA A 137 -20.89 -3.00 -7.00
N ALA A 138 -20.26 -4.04 -7.53
CA ALA A 138 -20.83 -5.38 -7.63
C ALA A 138 -21.23 -6.00 -6.26
N TYR A 139 -20.65 -5.50 -5.17
CA TYR A 139 -20.88 -5.99 -3.81
C TYR A 139 -21.90 -5.15 -3.03
N ALA A 140 -22.51 -4.14 -3.66
CA ALA A 140 -23.57 -3.36 -3.06
C ALA A 140 -24.79 -4.24 -2.68
N LEU A 141 -25.56 -3.76 -1.70
CA LEU A 141 -26.79 -4.43 -1.22
C LEU A 141 -28.06 -3.86 -1.86
N TYR A 142 -27.91 -3.02 -2.88
CA TYR A 142 -28.97 -2.27 -3.55
C TYR A 142 -28.69 -2.21 -5.05
N ASP A 143 -29.74 -2.09 -5.87
CA ASP A 143 -29.63 -2.24 -7.32
C ASP A 143 -28.99 -1.04 -8.04
N ASN A 144 -28.93 0.14 -7.41
CA ASN A 144 -28.35 1.34 -8.03
C ASN A 144 -26.81 1.30 -8.03
N HIS A 145 -26.23 0.50 -8.91
CA HIS A 145 -24.78 0.39 -9.12
C HIS A 145 -24.18 1.57 -9.91
N SER A 146 -25.01 2.55 -10.31
CA SER A 146 -24.56 3.75 -11.03
C SER A 146 -24.33 4.96 -10.13
N TYR A 147 -24.63 4.85 -8.83
CA TYR A 147 -24.42 5.92 -7.87
C TYR A 147 -22.94 6.29 -7.76
N VAL A 148 -22.65 7.58 -7.60
CA VAL A 148 -21.28 8.10 -7.59
C VAL A 148 -20.87 8.47 -6.17
N TRP A 149 -20.32 7.50 -5.44
CA TRP A 149 -19.72 7.74 -4.13
C TRP A 149 -18.39 8.50 -4.24
N ASN A 150 -17.64 8.29 -5.33
CA ASN A 150 -16.32 8.86 -5.59
C ASN A 150 -16.34 9.71 -6.89
N PRO A 151 -16.73 10.99 -6.84
CA PRO A 151 -16.87 11.83 -8.04
C PRO A 151 -15.58 12.01 -8.84
N VAL A 152 -14.43 11.87 -8.20
CA VAL A 152 -13.10 12.06 -8.79
C VAL A 152 -12.44 10.74 -9.21
N GLY A 153 -13.14 9.61 -9.08
CA GLY A 153 -12.62 8.29 -9.43
C GLY A 153 -12.35 8.12 -10.93
N THR A 154 -11.12 7.80 -11.28
CA THR A 154 -10.68 7.55 -12.66
C THR A 154 -10.82 6.08 -13.07
N GLY A 155 -10.84 5.15 -12.11
CA GLY A 155 -10.87 3.71 -12.36
C GLY A 155 -9.56 3.11 -12.87
N PHE A 156 -8.43 3.83 -12.78
CA PHE A 156 -7.13 3.35 -13.27
C PHE A 156 -6.61 2.09 -12.59
N THR A 157 -7.02 1.80 -11.36
CA THR A 157 -6.68 0.52 -10.70
C THR A 157 -7.29 -0.70 -11.40
N ARG A 158 -8.29 -0.50 -12.27
CA ARG A 158 -8.90 -1.53 -13.12
C ARG A 158 -8.58 -1.36 -14.61
N GLN A 159 -7.49 -0.67 -14.92
CA GLN A 159 -7.01 -0.51 -16.30
C GLN A 159 -5.65 -1.16 -16.48
N TYR A 160 -5.44 -1.76 -17.65
CA TYR A 160 -4.14 -2.26 -18.07
C TYR A 160 -3.49 -1.32 -19.08
N PHE A 161 -2.38 -0.72 -18.68
CA PHE A 161 -1.65 0.24 -19.52
C PHE A 161 -0.66 -0.42 -20.45
N GLY A 162 -0.14 -1.62 -20.14
CA GLY A 162 0.81 -2.36 -20.99
C GLY A 162 2.09 -1.60 -21.36
N MET A 163 2.50 -0.64 -20.52
CA MET A 163 3.74 0.10 -20.63
C MET A 163 4.21 0.53 -19.23
N PRO A 164 5.50 0.78 -19.01
CA PRO A 164 5.99 1.16 -17.70
C PRO A 164 5.59 2.61 -17.37
N ILE A 165 5.10 2.80 -16.15
CA ILE A 165 4.70 4.09 -15.59
C ILE A 165 5.34 4.25 -14.21
N TYR A 166 6.04 5.35 -13.99
CA TYR A 166 6.73 5.65 -12.73
C TYR A 166 6.35 7.02 -12.20
N MET A 167 6.17 7.11 -10.88
CA MET A 167 6.10 8.38 -10.18
C MET A 167 7.50 8.80 -9.73
N LEU A 168 7.95 9.97 -10.15
CA LEU A 168 9.30 10.45 -9.87
C LEU A 168 9.44 10.95 -8.43
N THR A 169 10.63 10.82 -7.86
CA THR A 169 11.04 11.62 -6.70
C THR A 169 11.24 13.07 -7.12
N ALA A 170 11.19 14.01 -6.16
CA ALA A 170 11.39 15.44 -6.47
C ALA A 170 12.77 15.70 -7.10
N SER A 171 13.81 15.00 -6.64
CA SER A 171 15.17 15.11 -7.17
C SER A 171 15.27 14.57 -8.61
N LEU A 172 14.73 13.37 -8.87
CA LEU A 172 14.77 12.78 -10.22
C LEU A 172 13.87 13.53 -11.20
N ALA A 173 12.75 14.08 -10.73
CA ALA A 173 11.87 14.93 -11.52
C ALA A 173 12.60 16.18 -12.04
N ALA A 174 13.33 16.90 -11.19
CA ALA A 174 14.09 18.08 -11.60
C ALA A 174 15.10 17.76 -12.72
N GLU A 175 15.87 16.67 -12.56
CA GLU A 175 16.81 16.18 -13.58
C GLU A 175 16.10 15.79 -14.90
N THR A 176 15.02 15.03 -14.79
CA THR A 176 14.29 14.47 -15.93
C THR A 176 13.62 15.58 -16.75
N THR A 177 13.04 16.56 -16.07
CA THR A 177 12.35 17.70 -16.68
C THR A 177 13.33 18.60 -17.45
N GLY A 178 14.52 18.88 -16.91
CA GLY A 178 15.57 19.61 -17.64
C GLY A 178 16.06 18.86 -18.89
N ARG A 179 16.28 17.55 -18.77
CA ARG A 179 16.72 16.68 -19.87
C ARG A 179 15.69 16.53 -20.99
N ALA A 180 14.41 16.45 -20.64
CA ALA A 180 13.31 16.45 -21.61
C ALA A 180 13.24 17.77 -22.39
N ALA A 181 13.43 18.91 -21.71
CA ALA A 181 13.47 20.23 -22.35
C ALA A 181 14.67 20.37 -23.32
N TYR A 182 15.84 19.85 -22.93
CA TYR A 182 17.02 19.82 -23.81
C TYR A 182 16.76 19.06 -25.11
N ASN A 183 16.13 17.88 -25.02
CA ASN A 183 15.79 17.08 -26.20
C ASN A 183 14.83 17.83 -27.15
N ALA A 184 13.81 18.47 -26.59
CA ALA A 184 12.83 19.24 -27.34
C ALA A 184 13.47 20.44 -28.04
N TYR A 185 14.31 21.20 -27.33
CA TYR A 185 15.07 22.34 -27.86
C TYR A 185 15.94 21.93 -29.06
N ASN A 186 16.64 20.79 -28.95
CA ASN A 186 17.48 20.25 -30.02
C ASN A 186 16.71 19.48 -31.10
N LYS A 187 15.37 19.44 -31.03
CA LYS A 187 14.49 18.69 -31.95
C LYS A 187 14.94 17.24 -32.11
N PHE A 188 15.41 16.63 -31.02
CA PHE A 188 15.93 15.27 -31.00
C PHE A 188 17.06 15.02 -32.01
N LYS A 189 17.93 16.00 -32.29
CA LYS A 189 19.12 15.82 -33.12
C LYS A 189 20.37 15.61 -32.26
N GLY A 190 21.33 14.83 -32.75
CA GLY A 190 22.59 14.54 -32.03
C GLY A 190 22.41 13.56 -30.86
N GLY A 191 23.23 13.72 -29.82
CA GLY A 191 23.07 13.00 -28.55
C GLY A 191 21.77 13.41 -27.85
N ARG A 192 21.13 12.45 -27.18
CA ARG A 192 19.79 12.63 -26.59
C ARG A 192 19.77 12.11 -25.17
N HIS A 193 18.97 12.74 -24.32
CA HIS A 193 18.67 12.17 -23.01
C HIS A 193 17.57 11.14 -23.12
N VAL A 194 17.79 9.96 -22.55
CA VAL A 194 16.88 8.82 -22.60
C VAL A 194 16.54 8.38 -21.20
N ALA A 195 15.36 7.76 -21.06
CA ALA A 195 15.01 6.97 -19.89
C ALA A 195 15.06 5.49 -20.24
N ARG A 196 15.70 4.72 -19.37
CA ARG A 196 15.68 3.25 -19.35
C ARG A 196 14.78 2.80 -18.20
N MET A 197 13.65 2.18 -18.54
CA MET A 197 12.60 1.75 -17.62
C MET A 197 12.59 0.22 -17.57
N VAL A 198 12.89 -0.35 -16.41
CA VAL A 198 12.97 -1.80 -16.19
C VAL A 198 11.81 -2.21 -15.29
N LEU A 199 10.78 -2.81 -15.88
CA LEU A 199 9.58 -3.26 -15.17
C LEU A 199 9.16 -4.66 -15.67
N PRO A 200 10.02 -5.69 -15.54
CA PRO A 200 9.68 -7.04 -15.97
C PRO A 200 8.61 -7.64 -15.06
N MET A 201 7.57 -8.20 -15.67
CA MET A 201 6.46 -8.86 -14.97
C MET A 201 6.29 -10.26 -15.54
N GLN A 202 6.41 -11.29 -14.69
CA GLN A 202 6.40 -12.69 -15.13
C GLN A 202 5.01 -13.18 -15.55
N ALA A 203 3.96 -12.73 -14.85
CA ALA A 203 2.60 -13.23 -15.02
C ALA A 203 2.01 -12.93 -16.39
N LYS A 204 1.25 -13.88 -16.93
CA LYS A 204 0.46 -13.76 -18.17
C LYS A 204 -0.98 -14.23 -17.93
N GLY A 205 -1.91 -13.75 -18.74
CA GLY A 205 -3.31 -14.15 -18.67
C GLY A 205 -4.03 -13.56 -17.46
N ASP A 206 -4.75 -14.40 -16.73
CA ASP A 206 -5.51 -14.07 -15.52
C ASP A 206 -4.86 -14.62 -14.25
N SER A 207 -5.44 -14.31 -13.09
CA SER A 207 -4.94 -14.77 -11.79
C SER A 207 -4.90 -16.28 -11.62
N LEU A 208 -5.83 -17.02 -12.21
CA LEU A 208 -5.92 -18.47 -12.02
C LEU A 208 -4.84 -19.18 -12.84
N GLN A 209 -4.63 -18.74 -14.08
CA GLN A 209 -3.52 -19.19 -14.91
C GLN A 209 -2.19 -18.88 -14.21
N CYS A 210 -2.05 -17.65 -13.74
CA CYS A 210 -0.85 -17.18 -13.09
C CYS A 210 -0.46 -17.97 -11.83
N ILE A 211 -1.43 -18.30 -10.97
CA ILE A 211 -1.21 -19.16 -9.79
C ILE A 211 -0.84 -20.60 -10.20
N ALA A 212 -1.45 -21.13 -11.27
CA ALA A 212 -1.12 -22.46 -11.77
C ALA A 212 0.31 -22.54 -12.36
N GLU A 213 0.80 -21.43 -12.92
CA GLU A 213 2.14 -21.31 -13.52
C GLU A 213 3.22 -20.84 -12.52
N ASP A 214 2.86 -20.53 -11.26
CA ASP A 214 3.77 -20.02 -10.22
C ASP A 214 4.46 -18.70 -10.62
N THR A 215 3.74 -17.83 -11.32
CA THR A 215 4.24 -16.54 -11.84
C THR A 215 3.69 -15.31 -11.10
N CYS A 216 2.89 -15.52 -10.05
CA CYS A 216 2.40 -14.49 -9.12
C CYS A 216 2.13 -15.07 -7.74
N LEU A 217 1.88 -14.16 -6.79
CA LEU A 217 1.35 -14.48 -5.47
C LEU A 217 -0.02 -13.80 -5.26
N PRO A 218 -0.87 -14.33 -4.38
CA PRO A 218 -2.10 -13.65 -3.99
C PRO A 218 -1.81 -12.30 -3.36
N VAL A 219 -2.55 -11.26 -3.78
CA VAL A 219 -2.64 -10.02 -3.00
C VAL A 219 -3.38 -10.36 -1.71
N GLY A 220 -2.82 -9.97 -0.57
CA GLY A 220 -3.41 -10.30 0.71
C GLY A 220 -2.49 -10.04 1.89
N GLY A 221 -3.04 -10.23 3.08
CA GLY A 221 -2.34 -10.02 4.34
C GLY A 221 -3.07 -10.66 5.50
N TYR A 222 -3.09 -9.98 6.64
CA TYR A 222 -3.74 -10.48 7.85
C TYR A 222 -4.59 -9.38 8.49
N SER A 223 -5.88 -9.66 8.66
CA SER A 223 -6.75 -8.92 9.55
C SER A 223 -6.41 -9.26 11.01
N VAL A 224 -6.79 -8.39 11.94
CA VAL A 224 -6.56 -8.60 13.38
C VAL A 224 -7.86 -8.33 14.12
N TRP A 225 -8.24 -9.22 15.02
CA TRP A 225 -9.39 -8.99 15.89
C TRP A 225 -9.08 -9.26 17.36
N THR A 226 -9.85 -8.61 18.24
CA THR A 226 -9.83 -8.81 19.68
C THR A 226 -11.23 -8.69 20.30
N ALA A 227 -11.36 -9.02 21.57
CA ALA A 227 -12.60 -8.86 22.33
C ALA A 227 -12.33 -8.33 23.75
N VAL A 228 -13.23 -7.50 24.27
CA VAL A 228 -13.19 -6.97 25.64
C VAL A 228 -14.54 -7.14 26.36
N PRO A 229 -14.58 -7.82 27.53
CA PRO A 229 -13.51 -8.65 28.13
C PRO A 229 -13.05 -9.79 27.19
N PRO A 230 -11.88 -10.42 27.40
CA PRO A 230 -11.44 -11.53 26.56
C PRO A 230 -12.48 -12.65 26.46
N LEU A 231 -12.77 -13.08 25.24
CA LEU A 231 -13.56 -14.27 24.96
C LEU A 231 -12.73 -15.54 25.27
N PRO A 232 -13.23 -16.42 26.14
CA PRO A 232 -12.57 -17.68 26.39
C PRO A 232 -12.62 -18.55 25.14
N ASP A 233 -11.53 -19.28 24.91
CA ASP A 233 -11.49 -20.28 23.85
C ASP A 233 -12.45 -21.43 24.21
N PRO A 234 -13.45 -21.74 23.35
CA PRO A 234 -14.45 -22.77 23.61
C PRO A 234 -13.86 -24.17 23.73
N THR A 235 -12.62 -24.40 23.25
CA THR A 235 -11.90 -25.66 23.47
C THR A 235 -11.50 -25.86 24.93
N TYR A 236 -11.29 -24.78 25.68
CA TYR A 236 -10.78 -24.83 27.06
C TYR A 236 -11.81 -24.40 28.11
N ALA A 237 -12.80 -23.59 27.75
CA ALA A 237 -13.81 -23.12 28.69
C ALA A 237 -15.19 -22.96 28.03
N THR A 238 -16.24 -23.36 28.75
CA THR A 238 -17.63 -23.17 28.33
C THR A 238 -18.21 -21.96 29.04
N VAL A 239 -18.50 -20.90 28.30
CA VAL A 239 -19.12 -19.67 28.84
C VAL A 239 -20.41 -19.37 28.07
N PRO A 240 -21.48 -18.90 28.74
CA PRO A 240 -22.71 -18.52 28.06
C PRO A 240 -22.44 -17.50 26.95
N ALA A 241 -23.02 -17.74 25.77
CA ALA A 241 -22.92 -16.81 24.65
C ALA A 241 -23.59 -15.48 25.02
N ARG A 242 -22.86 -14.38 24.83
CA ARG A 242 -23.38 -13.02 24.94
C ARG A 242 -23.50 -12.44 23.54
N SER A 243 -24.49 -11.58 23.33
CA SER A 243 -24.54 -10.71 22.14
C SER A 243 -23.24 -9.90 22.01
N ILE A 244 -22.78 -9.73 20.79
CA ILE A 244 -21.55 -9.04 20.42
C ILE A 244 -21.91 -7.80 19.62
N THR A 245 -21.48 -6.64 20.13
CA THR A 245 -21.31 -5.44 19.30
C THR A 245 -19.90 -5.46 18.71
N LEU A 246 -19.81 -5.58 17.39
CA LEU A 246 -18.56 -5.61 16.65
C LEU A 246 -18.22 -4.21 16.12
N LEU A 247 -17.09 -3.66 16.56
CA LEU A 247 -16.48 -2.46 15.98
C LEU A 247 -15.55 -2.89 14.83
N VAL A 248 -15.73 -2.31 13.66
CA VAL A 248 -14.99 -2.63 12.43
C VAL A 248 -14.23 -1.40 11.96
N ALA A 249 -12.98 -1.57 11.55
CA ALA A 249 -12.22 -0.54 10.83
C ALA A 249 -11.35 -1.17 9.73
N GLN A 250 -11.13 -0.45 8.64
CA GLN A 250 -10.24 -0.89 7.56
C GLN A 250 -8.81 -0.43 7.85
N MET A 251 -7.80 -1.26 7.56
CA MET A 251 -6.39 -0.91 7.73
C MET A 251 -5.64 -0.77 6.40
N ASP A 252 -6.27 -1.14 5.27
CA ASP A 252 -5.68 -1.07 3.95
C ASP A 252 -6.20 0.08 3.09
N SER A 253 -5.51 0.33 1.98
CA SER A 253 -5.89 1.24 0.91
C SER A 253 -5.25 0.76 -0.40
N ASN A 254 -5.59 1.41 -1.51
CA ASN A 254 -5.08 1.07 -2.84
C ASN A 254 -4.67 2.34 -3.60
N ALA A 255 -3.79 2.21 -4.58
CA ALA A 255 -3.39 3.28 -5.49
C ALA A 255 -2.74 2.69 -6.74
N MET A 256 -2.64 3.47 -7.83
CA MET A 256 -1.84 3.10 -9.00
C MET A 256 -0.35 2.87 -8.64
N PHE A 257 0.21 3.68 -7.74
CA PHE A 257 1.55 3.51 -7.17
C PHE A 257 1.44 2.96 -5.75
N HIS A 258 0.93 1.74 -5.61
CA HIS A 258 0.60 1.10 -4.33
C HIS A 258 1.76 1.07 -3.30
N ASP A 259 3.04 1.08 -3.72
CA ASP A 259 4.20 1.24 -2.82
C ASP A 259 4.25 2.57 -2.06
N THR A 260 3.37 3.53 -2.39
CA THR A 260 3.29 4.85 -1.75
C THR A 260 1.96 5.11 -1.06
N VAL A 261 1.03 4.16 -1.10
CA VAL A 261 -0.30 4.36 -0.52
C VAL A 261 -0.23 4.26 1.00
N LYS A 262 -0.73 5.29 1.68
CA LYS A 262 -0.89 5.29 3.14
C LYS A 262 -2.35 5.22 3.58
N GLY A 263 -3.29 5.71 2.76
CA GLY A 263 -4.69 5.74 3.15
C GLY A 263 -4.96 6.61 4.38
N ALA A 264 -4.19 7.69 4.56
CA ALA A 264 -4.14 8.48 5.80
C ALA A 264 -5.53 8.95 6.26
N ALA A 265 -6.30 9.61 5.39
CA ALA A 265 -7.63 10.09 5.73
C ALA A 265 -8.71 9.02 5.52
N THR A 266 -8.49 8.09 4.59
CA THR A 266 -9.53 7.20 4.05
C THR A 266 -9.73 5.91 4.85
N SER A 267 -8.65 5.31 5.37
CA SER A 267 -8.73 4.09 6.19
C SER A 267 -8.01 4.23 7.52
N VAL A 268 -6.77 4.74 7.52
CA VAL A 268 -5.93 4.77 8.71
C VAL A 268 -6.47 5.72 9.79
N ALA A 269 -7.05 6.86 9.44
CA ALA A 269 -7.70 7.73 10.42
C ALA A 269 -8.87 7.01 11.15
N GLY A 270 -9.69 6.24 10.42
CA GLY A 270 -10.78 5.46 11.00
C GLY A 270 -10.28 4.34 11.92
N LEU A 271 -9.26 3.60 11.49
CA LEU A 271 -8.55 2.62 12.31
C LEU A 271 -8.01 3.25 13.59
N THR A 272 -7.32 4.39 13.48
CA THR A 272 -6.73 5.08 14.62
C THR A 272 -7.79 5.59 15.60
N ALA A 273 -8.93 6.07 15.10
CA ALA A 273 -10.07 6.45 15.95
C ALA A 273 -10.66 5.25 16.69
N ALA A 274 -10.81 4.10 16.03
CA ALA A 274 -11.29 2.87 16.65
C ALA A 274 -10.33 2.33 17.72
N LEU A 275 -9.01 2.35 17.46
CA LEU A 275 -7.98 2.00 18.43
C LEU A 275 -8.01 2.95 19.65
N ALA A 276 -8.12 4.25 19.40
CA ALA A 276 -8.22 5.26 20.46
C ALA A 276 -9.49 5.07 21.30
N ALA A 277 -10.64 4.81 20.69
CA ALA A 277 -11.90 4.54 21.37
C ALA A 277 -11.78 3.31 22.30
N LEU A 278 -11.21 2.22 21.80
CA LEU A 278 -10.98 1.02 22.58
C LEU A 278 -10.01 1.28 23.74
N THR A 279 -8.95 2.07 23.51
CA THR A 279 -8.00 2.47 24.55
C THR A 279 -8.67 3.27 25.67
N LEU A 280 -9.53 4.22 25.33
CA LEU A 280 -10.29 5.01 26.31
C LEU A 280 -11.27 4.12 27.11
N LEU A 281 -11.96 3.20 26.42
CA LEU A 281 -12.87 2.25 27.07
C LEU A 281 -12.14 1.36 28.07
N VAL A 282 -11.05 0.72 27.65
CA VAL A 282 -10.31 -0.21 28.51
C VAL A 282 -9.67 0.52 29.70
N ARG A 283 -9.08 1.71 29.49
CA ARG A 283 -8.45 2.50 30.56
C ARG A 283 -9.45 2.99 31.61
N SER A 284 -10.71 3.21 31.24
CA SER A 284 -11.75 3.59 32.20
C SER A 284 -12.15 2.46 33.15
N GLY A 285 -11.80 1.20 32.84
CA GLY A 285 -12.21 0.01 33.62
C GLY A 285 -13.68 -0.39 33.43
N ALA A 286 -14.45 0.37 32.65
CA ALA A 286 -15.86 0.12 32.38
C ALA A 286 -16.19 -1.29 31.82
N PRO A 287 -15.36 -1.89 30.94
CA PRO A 287 -15.71 -3.18 30.33
C PRO A 287 -15.91 -4.35 31.29
N THR A 288 -15.45 -4.24 32.54
CA THR A 288 -15.65 -5.25 33.58
C THR A 288 -17.14 -5.46 33.94
N ASN A 289 -17.98 -4.44 33.70
CA ASN A 289 -19.40 -4.45 34.05
C ASN A 289 -20.34 -4.64 32.84
N TYR A 290 -19.80 -4.90 31.65
CA TYR A 290 -20.60 -5.00 30.43
C TYR A 290 -21.44 -6.28 30.39
N THR A 291 -22.71 -6.11 30.03
CA THR A 291 -23.67 -7.21 29.87
C THR A 291 -23.59 -7.83 28.48
N ARG A 292 -23.14 -7.05 27.48
CA ARG A 292 -22.79 -7.55 26.15
C ARG A 292 -21.29 -7.58 25.94
N GLN A 293 -20.87 -8.38 24.98
CA GLN A 293 -19.48 -8.45 24.57
C GLN A 293 -19.18 -7.34 23.57
N LEU A 294 -18.04 -6.68 23.72
CA LEU A 294 -17.47 -5.85 22.65
C LEU A 294 -16.39 -6.64 21.95
N ALA A 295 -16.42 -6.63 20.62
CA ALA A 295 -15.34 -7.13 19.78
C ALA A 295 -14.86 -6.03 18.84
N PHE A 296 -13.59 -6.09 18.46
CA PHE A 296 -13.00 -5.17 17.50
C PHE A 296 -12.30 -5.98 16.41
N VAL A 297 -12.44 -5.55 15.16
CA VAL A 297 -11.69 -6.08 14.03
C VAL A 297 -11.12 -4.95 13.18
N ALA A 298 -9.81 -5.00 12.97
CA ALA A 298 -9.12 -4.28 11.92
C ALA A 298 -9.05 -5.22 10.70
N LEU A 299 -9.66 -4.81 9.59
CA LEU A 299 -9.76 -5.59 8.35
C LEU A 299 -8.68 -5.20 7.35
N GLN A 300 -8.10 -6.19 6.71
CA GLN A 300 -7.10 -6.06 5.64
C GLN A 300 -7.67 -6.57 4.31
N GLY A 301 -7.48 -5.82 3.24
CA GLY A 301 -7.85 -6.21 1.88
C GLY A 301 -9.26 -5.75 1.47
N GLU A 302 -9.82 -4.74 2.14
CA GLU A 302 -11.14 -4.22 1.79
C GLU A 302 -11.14 -3.44 0.46
N GLY A 303 -10.01 -2.80 0.11
CA GLY A 303 -9.81 -2.15 -1.19
C GLY A 303 -9.73 -3.10 -2.39
N PHE A 304 -9.75 -4.41 -2.15
CA PHE A 304 -9.65 -5.48 -3.14
C PHE A 304 -10.91 -6.36 -3.10
N ASP A 305 -12.05 -5.71 -3.27
CA ASP A 305 -13.38 -6.34 -3.33
C ASP A 305 -13.76 -7.08 -2.03
N TYR A 306 -13.50 -6.43 -0.88
CA TYR A 306 -13.88 -6.90 0.47
C TYR A 306 -13.31 -8.27 0.84
N MET A 307 -12.14 -8.63 0.33
CA MET A 307 -11.57 -9.96 0.56
C MET A 307 -11.28 -10.23 2.05
N GLY A 308 -11.00 -9.20 2.86
CA GLY A 308 -10.76 -9.32 4.30
C GLY A 308 -12.01 -9.74 5.06
N SER A 309 -13.07 -8.94 4.97
CA SER A 309 -14.37 -9.21 5.63
C SER A 309 -15.01 -10.48 5.11
N LYS A 310 -14.96 -10.73 3.79
CA LYS A 310 -15.45 -11.97 3.18
C LYS A 310 -14.69 -13.19 3.72
N ARG A 311 -13.36 -13.12 3.83
CA ARG A 311 -12.56 -14.22 4.38
C ARG A 311 -12.85 -14.45 5.86
N LEU A 312 -12.95 -13.41 6.66
CA LEU A 312 -13.32 -13.50 8.08
C LEU A 312 -14.66 -14.25 8.27
N LEU A 313 -15.69 -13.86 7.52
CA LEU A 313 -17.01 -14.50 7.58
C LEU A 313 -16.97 -15.96 7.10
N TYR A 314 -16.15 -16.25 6.09
CA TYR A 314 -15.95 -17.62 5.65
C TYR A 314 -15.27 -18.46 6.73
N GLU A 315 -14.22 -17.95 7.38
CA GLU A 315 -13.56 -18.62 8.53
C GLU A 315 -14.54 -18.89 9.68
N MET A 316 -15.49 -17.98 9.96
CA MET A 316 -16.59 -18.21 10.91
C MET A 316 -17.49 -19.37 10.49
N SER A 317 -17.84 -19.46 9.20
CA SER A 317 -18.65 -20.57 8.67
C SER A 317 -17.92 -21.92 8.72
N LEU A 318 -16.60 -21.91 8.79
CA LEU A 318 -15.76 -23.08 8.97
C LEU A 318 -15.54 -23.43 10.45
N ASN A 319 -15.85 -22.50 11.37
CA ASN A 319 -15.46 -22.57 12.78
C ASN A 319 -13.95 -22.86 12.93
N SER A 320 -13.14 -22.12 12.18
CA SER A 320 -11.69 -22.35 12.12
C SER A 320 -10.95 -21.80 13.36
N SER A 321 -9.67 -22.17 13.49
CA SER A 321 -8.82 -21.68 14.58
C SER A 321 -8.65 -20.16 14.60
N TYR A 322 -8.76 -19.48 13.45
CA TYR A 322 -8.57 -18.03 13.33
C TYR A 322 -9.65 -17.19 14.02
N VAL A 323 -10.82 -17.77 14.26
CA VAL A 323 -12.01 -17.07 14.78
C VAL A 323 -12.59 -17.76 16.02
N GLN A 324 -11.80 -18.58 16.71
CA GLN A 324 -12.27 -19.28 17.91
C GLN A 324 -12.85 -18.31 18.95
N GLY A 325 -14.09 -18.58 19.36
CA GLY A 325 -14.87 -17.73 20.26
C GLY A 325 -15.68 -16.63 19.57
N LEU A 326 -15.26 -16.16 18.39
CA LEU A 326 -15.99 -15.17 17.60
C LEU A 326 -16.91 -15.88 16.61
N ARG A 327 -18.21 -15.85 16.89
CA ARG A 327 -19.25 -16.55 16.11
C ARG A 327 -20.21 -15.58 15.47
N MET A 328 -20.59 -15.86 14.23
CA MET A 328 -21.50 -15.02 13.47
C MET A 328 -22.87 -14.90 14.13
N GLU A 329 -23.34 -15.98 14.78
CA GLU A 329 -24.64 -16.04 15.45
C GLU A 329 -24.70 -15.16 16.71
N SER A 330 -23.54 -14.84 17.29
CA SER A 330 -23.45 -13.96 18.46
C SER A 330 -23.39 -12.48 18.09
N ILE A 331 -23.15 -12.14 16.82
CA ILE A 331 -23.03 -10.76 16.36
C ILE A 331 -24.42 -10.26 15.94
N ASP A 332 -24.98 -9.34 16.72
CA ASP A 332 -26.26 -8.70 16.43
C ASP A 332 -26.12 -7.19 16.13
N GLN A 333 -24.97 -6.59 16.44
CA GLN A 333 -24.65 -5.19 16.15
C GLN A 333 -23.29 -5.05 15.50
N VAL A 334 -23.19 -4.27 14.42
CA VAL A 334 -21.93 -3.94 13.75
C VAL A 334 -21.84 -2.43 13.55
N VAL A 335 -20.76 -1.83 14.05
CA VAL A 335 -20.43 -0.42 13.86
C VAL A 335 -19.12 -0.35 13.09
N GLU A 336 -19.15 0.17 11.86
CA GLU A 336 -17.95 0.39 11.06
C GLU A 336 -17.52 1.86 11.12
N VAL A 337 -16.22 2.09 11.28
CA VAL A 337 -15.61 3.41 11.13
C VAL A 337 -15.01 3.49 9.73
N GLY A 338 -15.62 4.32 8.88
CA GLY A 338 -15.14 4.57 7.53
C GLY A 338 -14.16 5.75 7.45
N PRO A 339 -14.08 6.43 6.29
CA PRO A 339 -13.31 7.65 6.15
C PRO A 339 -13.80 8.73 7.12
N ILE A 340 -12.91 9.18 8.00
CA ILE A 340 -13.19 10.25 8.98
C ILE A 340 -12.17 11.39 8.94
N GLY A 341 -11.09 11.25 8.16
CA GLY A 341 -9.97 12.18 8.18
C GLY A 341 -10.29 13.61 7.72
N ALA A 342 -11.41 13.82 7.02
CA ALA A 342 -11.88 15.13 6.59
C ALA A 342 -13.05 15.68 7.44
N ALA A 343 -13.35 15.09 8.60
CA ALA A 343 -14.50 15.48 9.42
C ALA A 343 -14.34 16.87 10.07
N TRP A 344 -13.12 17.24 10.48
CA TRP A 344 -12.84 18.47 11.21
C TRP A 344 -13.09 19.72 10.36
N ASN A 345 -13.85 20.67 10.90
CA ASN A 345 -14.01 22.01 10.34
C ASN A 345 -13.41 23.04 11.31
N ALA A 346 -12.31 23.68 10.89
CA ALA A 346 -11.65 24.70 11.69
C ALA A 346 -12.52 25.96 11.91
N GLY A 347 -13.44 26.27 11.00
CA GLY A 347 -14.35 27.41 11.13
C GLY A 347 -15.40 27.23 12.23
N ASP A 348 -15.90 26.00 12.38
CA ASP A 348 -16.92 25.64 13.38
C ASP A 348 -16.31 25.04 14.65
N ASN A 349 -14.98 24.87 14.68
CA ASN A 349 -14.24 24.21 15.76
C ASN A 349 -14.86 22.86 16.17
N SER A 350 -15.33 22.10 15.18
CA SER A 350 -16.04 20.84 15.39
C SER A 350 -15.84 19.86 14.23
N SER A 351 -15.94 18.56 14.55
CA SER A 351 -16.00 17.48 13.58
C SER A 351 -17.45 17.18 13.21
N THR A 352 -17.75 16.99 11.92
CA THR A 352 -19.08 16.51 11.49
C THR A 352 -18.97 15.09 10.95
N PHE A 353 -19.79 14.20 11.50
CA PHE A 353 -19.91 12.81 11.09
C PHE A 353 -21.32 12.47 10.63
N TYR A 354 -21.40 11.53 9.69
CA TYR A 354 -22.64 11.03 9.11
C TYR A 354 -22.77 9.54 9.35
N LEU A 355 -23.98 9.15 9.75
CA LEU A 355 -24.37 7.78 10.05
C LEU A 355 -25.09 7.18 8.85
N HIS A 356 -24.47 6.19 8.22
CA HIS A 356 -25.04 5.45 7.10
C HIS A 356 -25.56 4.09 7.58
N SER A 357 -26.71 3.68 7.06
CA SER A 357 -27.37 2.41 7.40
C SER A 357 -28.06 1.81 6.17
N GLN A 358 -28.11 0.49 6.07
CA GLN A 358 -28.91 -0.17 5.04
C GLN A 358 -30.36 -0.29 5.51
N ARG A 359 -31.29 0.43 4.86
CA ARG A 359 -32.72 0.41 5.21
C ARG A 359 -33.62 -0.20 4.14
N ASN A 360 -33.13 -0.30 2.91
CA ASN A 360 -33.91 -0.77 1.76
C ASN A 360 -33.47 -2.17 1.32
N PRO A 361 -34.40 -3.10 1.02
CA PRO A 361 -35.86 -2.95 1.21
C PRO A 361 -36.27 -2.91 2.71
N PRO A 362 -37.35 -2.18 3.05
CA PRO A 362 -37.82 -2.07 4.44
C PRO A 362 -38.09 -3.44 5.08
N GLY A 363 -37.69 -3.60 6.35
CA GLY A 363 -37.92 -4.83 7.12
C GLY A 363 -36.96 -6.00 6.81
N LYS A 364 -36.04 -5.84 5.83
CA LYS A 364 -35.03 -6.87 5.55
C LYS A 364 -33.84 -6.80 6.51
N TYR A 365 -33.48 -5.61 6.97
CA TYR A 365 -32.30 -5.36 7.78
C TYR A 365 -32.66 -5.07 9.25
N GLY A 366 -31.72 -5.33 10.16
CA GLY A 366 -31.90 -5.07 11.59
C GLY A 366 -32.19 -3.60 11.91
N ASP A 367 -32.87 -3.36 13.03
CA ASP A 367 -33.25 -2.02 13.48
C ASP A 367 -32.02 -1.22 13.95
N VAL A 368 -31.80 -0.06 13.32
CA VAL A 368 -30.63 0.78 13.58
C VAL A 368 -30.91 1.94 14.53
N ASP A 369 -32.16 2.14 14.95
CA ASP A 369 -32.56 3.34 15.70
C ASP A 369 -31.81 3.42 17.04
N ALA A 370 -31.64 2.31 17.75
CA ALA A 370 -30.84 2.26 18.97
C ALA A 370 -29.36 2.64 18.76
N LEU A 371 -28.77 2.27 17.62
CA LEU A 371 -27.38 2.67 17.29
C LEU A 371 -27.29 4.15 16.93
N VAL A 372 -28.27 4.66 16.17
CA VAL A 372 -28.34 6.07 15.79
C VAL A 372 -28.52 6.96 17.02
N ASP A 373 -29.42 6.58 17.92
CA ASP A 373 -29.68 7.33 19.15
C ASP A 373 -28.46 7.32 20.08
N ALA A 374 -27.82 6.15 20.26
CA ALA A 374 -26.59 6.04 21.03
C ALA A 374 -25.46 6.91 20.46
N ALA A 375 -25.31 6.95 19.13
CA ALA A 375 -24.28 7.77 18.47
C ALA A 375 -24.54 9.28 18.61
N LYS A 376 -25.81 9.70 18.49
CA LYS A 376 -26.19 11.12 18.68
C LYS A 376 -26.00 11.56 20.14
N GLN A 377 -26.49 10.77 21.10
CA GLN A 377 -26.30 11.03 22.52
C GLN A 377 -24.82 11.06 22.90
N ALA A 378 -24.00 10.16 22.34
CA ALA A 378 -22.56 10.13 22.58
C ALA A 378 -21.84 11.42 22.16
N ALA A 379 -22.38 12.13 21.17
CA ALA A 379 -21.85 13.41 20.68
C ALA A 379 -22.29 14.61 21.53
N ASP A 380 -23.32 14.48 22.36
CA ASP A 380 -23.82 15.59 23.17
C ASP A 380 -22.72 16.13 24.12
N GLY A 381 -22.57 17.45 24.11
CA GLY A 381 -21.54 18.15 24.90
C GLY A 381 -20.10 17.91 24.41
N THR A 382 -19.90 17.35 23.21
CA THR A 382 -18.57 17.21 22.58
C THR A 382 -18.37 18.25 21.46
N GLN A 383 -17.18 18.25 20.86
CA GLN A 383 -16.90 19.00 19.61
C GLN A 383 -17.30 18.20 18.36
N ALA A 384 -18.09 17.12 18.50
CA ALA A 384 -18.60 16.34 17.39
C ALA A 384 -20.07 16.66 17.10
N ARG A 385 -20.42 16.72 15.82
CA ARG A 385 -21.80 16.72 15.31
C ARG A 385 -22.05 15.40 14.61
N VAL A 386 -23.04 14.64 15.07
CA VAL A 386 -23.41 13.35 14.47
C VAL A 386 -24.78 13.47 13.82
N LEU A 387 -24.83 13.26 12.51
CA LEU A 387 -26.03 13.39 11.68
C LEU A 387 -26.38 12.06 11.03
N THR A 388 -27.65 11.83 10.74
CA THR A 388 -28.06 10.71 9.87
C THR A 388 -27.78 11.08 8.42
N ALA A 389 -27.20 10.17 7.65
CA ALA A 389 -26.94 10.38 6.23
C ALA A 389 -28.25 10.58 5.43
N SER A 390 -28.13 11.27 4.31
CA SER A 390 -29.24 11.65 3.44
C SER A 390 -30.03 10.43 2.97
N PRO A 391 -31.38 10.47 3.04
CA PRO A 391 -32.22 9.42 2.49
C PRO A 391 -32.15 9.33 0.95
N ALA A 392 -31.51 10.29 0.28
CA ALA A 392 -31.24 10.22 -1.15
C ALA A 392 -30.13 9.22 -1.52
N ASN A 393 -29.33 8.78 -0.54
CA ASN A 393 -28.33 7.75 -0.74
C ASN A 393 -29.01 6.41 -1.05
N PRO A 394 -28.45 5.57 -1.95
CA PRO A 394 -29.06 4.30 -2.33
C PRO A 394 -29.00 3.23 -1.23
N GLY A 395 -28.22 3.46 -0.17
CA GLY A 395 -27.99 2.55 0.94
C GLY A 395 -26.65 2.87 1.58
N LEU A 396 -25.93 1.82 2.00
CA LEU A 396 -24.56 1.97 2.52
C LEU A 396 -23.58 2.48 1.45
N PRO A 397 -22.60 3.32 1.84
CA PRO A 397 -21.41 3.52 1.01
C PRO A 397 -20.61 2.21 0.87
N PRO A 398 -19.60 2.16 -0.01
CA PRO A 398 -18.66 1.04 -0.05
C PRO A 398 -18.04 0.81 1.33
N SER A 399 -18.36 -0.30 1.97
CA SER A 399 -18.00 -0.56 3.37
C SER A 399 -18.06 -2.05 3.71
N SER A 400 -17.23 -2.47 4.66
CA SER A 400 -17.14 -3.86 5.14
C SER A 400 -18.46 -4.36 5.75
N LEU A 401 -19.28 -3.48 6.31
CA LEU A 401 -20.60 -3.78 6.86
C LEU A 401 -21.50 -4.47 5.82
N ALA A 402 -21.35 -4.15 4.53
CA ALA A 402 -22.10 -4.81 3.47
C ALA A 402 -21.87 -6.33 3.45
N SER A 403 -20.64 -6.79 3.75
CA SER A 403 -20.30 -8.20 3.88
C SER A 403 -21.05 -8.89 5.03
N PHE A 404 -21.14 -8.23 6.19
CA PHE A 404 -21.84 -8.76 7.36
C PHE A 404 -23.35 -8.86 7.13
N LEU A 405 -23.96 -7.79 6.61
CA LEU A 405 -25.40 -7.74 6.31
C LEU A 405 -25.81 -8.71 5.20
N ARG A 406 -24.87 -9.09 4.31
CA ARG A 406 -25.10 -10.13 3.30
C ARG A 406 -25.24 -11.53 3.93
N VAL A 407 -24.44 -11.82 4.95
CA VAL A 407 -24.46 -13.11 5.65
C VAL A 407 -25.59 -13.16 6.70
N ASN A 408 -25.77 -12.08 7.46
CA ASN A 408 -26.85 -11.96 8.44
C ASN A 408 -27.53 -10.59 8.31
N PRO A 409 -28.64 -10.50 7.54
CA PRO A 409 -29.38 -9.26 7.38
C PRO A 409 -29.97 -8.71 8.68
N SER A 410 -30.24 -9.56 9.67
CA SER A 410 -30.84 -9.16 10.95
C SER A 410 -29.91 -8.32 11.84
N ILE A 411 -28.63 -8.18 11.47
CA ILE A 411 -27.69 -7.31 12.17
C ILE A 411 -28.16 -5.86 12.10
N SER A 412 -28.11 -5.19 13.25
CA SER A 412 -28.23 -3.73 13.33
C SER A 412 -26.88 -3.12 12.94
N GLY A 413 -26.82 -2.48 11.77
CA GLY A 413 -25.57 -2.05 11.15
C GLY A 413 -25.47 -0.54 10.93
N LEU A 414 -24.35 0.06 11.33
CA LEU A 414 -24.08 1.50 11.15
C LEU A 414 -22.66 1.75 10.64
N VAL A 415 -22.50 2.70 9.72
CA VAL A 415 -21.18 3.21 9.29
C VAL A 415 -21.05 4.68 9.66
N LEU A 416 -20.01 5.03 10.43
CA LEU A 416 -19.65 6.41 10.78
C LEU A 416 -18.64 6.94 9.77
N THR A 417 -18.93 8.06 9.10
CA THR A 417 -18.06 8.67 8.07
C THR A 417 -18.02 10.20 8.17
N ASP A 418 -17.12 10.85 7.43
CA ASP A 418 -17.03 12.31 7.29
C ASP A 418 -17.87 12.91 6.16
N PHE A 419 -18.70 12.11 5.47
CA PHE A 419 -19.42 12.54 4.28
C PHE A 419 -20.89 12.12 4.27
N ASP A 420 -21.73 12.95 3.65
CA ASP A 420 -23.17 12.70 3.51
C ASP A 420 -23.50 11.87 2.27
N THR A 421 -23.32 12.41 1.06
CA THR A 421 -23.76 11.77 -0.18
C THR A 421 -22.62 11.24 -1.04
N SER A 422 -21.40 11.74 -0.88
CA SER A 422 -20.22 11.34 -1.65
C SER A 422 -18.95 11.69 -0.87
N PHE A 423 -17.86 10.96 -1.08
CA PHE A 423 -16.60 11.16 -0.35
C PHE A 423 -16.18 12.63 -0.29
N LYS A 424 -15.93 13.11 0.93
CA LYS A 424 -15.51 14.50 1.20
C LYS A 424 -14.02 14.68 0.95
N GLY A 425 -13.22 13.69 1.34
CA GLY A 425 -11.77 13.68 1.18
C GLY A 425 -11.34 13.75 -0.30
N PRO A 426 -10.31 14.55 -0.63
CA PRO A 426 -9.88 14.73 -2.03
C PRO A 426 -9.10 13.55 -2.62
N TYR A 427 -8.66 12.59 -1.80
CA TYR A 427 -7.69 11.56 -2.17
C TYR A 427 -8.15 10.13 -1.84
N TYR A 428 -9.36 9.72 -2.21
CA TYR A 428 -9.79 8.32 -1.97
C TYR A 428 -8.92 7.33 -2.76
N GLN A 429 -8.31 6.35 -2.09
CA GLN A 429 -7.44 5.33 -2.72
C GLN A 429 -6.44 5.96 -3.73
N SER A 430 -5.57 6.80 -3.19
CA SER A 430 -4.53 7.52 -3.93
C SER A 430 -3.22 7.55 -3.15
N GLU A 431 -2.11 7.56 -3.90
CA GLU A 431 -0.76 7.91 -3.47
C GLU A 431 -0.66 9.30 -2.80
N TYR A 432 -1.63 10.18 -3.05
CA TYR A 432 -1.75 11.48 -2.40
C TYR A 432 -2.61 11.42 -1.12
N ASP A 433 -3.03 10.26 -0.63
CA ASP A 433 -3.63 10.16 0.71
C ASP A 433 -2.55 9.92 1.77
N ASP A 434 -1.64 10.89 1.88
CA ASP A 434 -0.38 10.80 2.63
C ASP A 434 -0.38 11.59 3.95
N GLY A 435 -1.49 12.27 4.27
CA GLY A 435 -1.67 13.09 5.46
C GLY A 435 -0.98 14.46 5.43
N LEU A 436 -0.31 14.80 4.32
CA LEU A 436 0.46 16.03 4.19
C LEU A 436 -0.43 17.27 4.37
N ASN A 437 0.00 18.20 5.22
CA ASN A 437 -0.71 19.45 5.57
C ASN A 437 -2.09 19.29 6.24
N ALA A 438 -2.55 18.05 6.48
CA ALA A 438 -3.84 17.76 7.13
C ALA A 438 -3.70 17.07 8.50
N PHE A 439 -2.47 16.74 8.92
CA PHE A 439 -2.21 15.95 10.13
C PHE A 439 -2.96 16.45 11.37
N GLN A 440 -2.85 17.73 11.73
CA GLN A 440 -3.53 18.24 12.93
C GLN A 440 -5.06 18.16 12.82
N GLN A 441 -5.60 18.44 11.64
CA GLN A 441 -7.06 18.37 11.41
C GLN A 441 -7.55 16.92 11.52
N MET A 442 -6.76 15.95 11.03
CA MET A 442 -7.05 14.53 11.22
C MET A 442 -6.97 14.13 12.70
N VAL A 443 -6.01 14.64 13.47
CA VAL A 443 -5.94 14.35 14.92
C VAL A 443 -7.17 14.85 15.66
N GLU A 444 -7.69 16.04 15.34
CA GLU A 444 -8.95 16.53 15.93
C GLU A 444 -10.14 15.64 15.54
N ALA A 445 -10.26 15.28 14.26
CA ALA A 445 -11.29 14.36 13.78
C ALA A 445 -11.22 12.98 14.46
N ILE A 446 -10.02 12.42 14.61
CA ILE A 446 -9.76 11.15 15.30
C ILE A 446 -10.15 11.26 16.77
N THR A 447 -9.81 12.37 17.43
CA THR A 447 -10.14 12.63 18.85
C THR A 447 -11.64 12.63 19.06
N ASP A 448 -12.37 13.39 18.23
CA ASP A 448 -13.82 13.52 18.34
C ASP A 448 -14.52 12.20 17.99
N ALA A 449 -14.08 11.50 16.94
CA ALA A 449 -14.59 10.18 16.60
C ALA A 449 -14.35 9.17 17.72
N ALA A 450 -13.15 9.15 18.31
CA ALA A 450 -12.80 8.23 19.39
C ALA A 450 -13.68 8.44 20.64
N LEU A 451 -13.99 9.70 20.98
CA LEU A 451 -14.90 10.03 22.07
C LEU A 451 -16.33 9.56 21.80
N VAL A 452 -16.85 9.84 20.61
CA VAL A 452 -18.20 9.41 20.20
C VAL A 452 -18.29 7.89 20.21
N LEU A 453 -17.33 7.20 19.60
CA LEU A 453 -17.30 5.74 19.54
C LEU A 453 -17.19 5.12 20.92
N ALA A 454 -16.31 5.62 21.79
CA ALA A 454 -16.16 5.09 23.14
C ALA A 454 -17.47 5.24 23.95
N ARG A 455 -18.08 6.43 23.96
CA ARG A 455 -19.35 6.67 24.66
C ARG A 455 -20.49 5.86 24.08
N MET A 456 -20.60 5.80 22.75
CA MET A 456 -21.61 5.00 22.05
C MET A 456 -21.50 3.53 22.43
N LEU A 457 -20.32 2.93 22.28
CA LEU A 457 -20.08 1.52 22.60
C LEU A 457 -20.29 1.21 24.08
N HIS A 458 -19.97 2.15 24.97
CA HIS A 458 -20.26 2.02 26.39
C HIS A 458 -21.76 2.02 26.69
N SER A 459 -22.50 3.01 26.16
CA SER A 459 -23.96 3.13 26.37
C SER A 459 -24.71 1.91 25.84
N LEU A 460 -24.21 1.36 24.73
CA LEU A 460 -24.61 0.08 24.22
C LEU A 460 -24.25 -0.97 25.28
N ALA A 461 -22.99 -1.18 25.63
CA ALA A 461 -22.59 -2.35 26.42
C ALA A 461 -23.08 -2.45 27.88
N MET A 462 -23.51 -1.33 28.47
CA MET A 462 -23.99 -1.28 29.85
C MET A 462 -25.47 -1.69 30.02
N PRO A 463 -25.89 -2.09 31.23
CA PRO A 463 -27.31 -2.20 31.59
C PRO A 463 -28.06 -0.87 31.39
N SER A 464 -29.33 -0.93 31.01
CA SER A 464 -30.18 0.26 30.90
C SER A 464 -30.22 1.06 32.21
N GLY A 465 -30.10 2.39 32.11
CA GLY A 465 -30.06 3.29 33.28
C GLY A 465 -28.69 3.45 33.94
N SER A 466 -27.64 2.86 33.36
CA SER A 466 -26.26 3.11 33.78
C SER A 466 -25.82 4.54 33.45
N SER A 467 -24.86 5.07 34.21
CA SER A 467 -24.27 6.39 33.98
C SER A 467 -23.47 6.43 32.68
N ASP A 468 -23.44 7.59 32.02
CA ASP A 468 -22.60 7.84 30.86
C ASP A 468 -21.10 7.69 31.17
N LEU A 469 -20.33 7.35 30.14
CA LEU A 469 -18.88 7.29 30.24
C LEU A 469 -18.28 8.69 30.26
N ALA A 470 -17.84 9.13 31.43
CA ALA A 470 -17.10 10.37 31.60
C ALA A 470 -15.70 10.24 30.99
N LEU A 471 -15.50 10.88 29.82
CA LEU A 471 -14.21 10.96 29.13
C LEU A 471 -13.74 12.40 29.03
N ASN A 472 -12.43 12.62 29.27
CA ASN A 472 -11.78 13.91 29.09
C ASN A 472 -11.26 14.03 27.65
N ARG A 473 -11.69 15.07 26.91
CA ARG A 473 -11.22 15.32 25.54
C ARG A 473 -9.71 15.51 25.46
N THR A 474 -9.08 16.10 26.47
CA THR A 474 -7.62 16.28 26.51
C THR A 474 -6.89 14.94 26.57
N GLU A 475 -7.41 13.99 27.34
CA GLU A 475 -6.86 12.63 27.40
C GLU A 475 -7.10 11.89 26.09
N ALA A 476 -8.30 12.01 25.52
CA ALA A 476 -8.61 11.46 24.20
C ALA A 476 -7.69 12.03 23.10
N ALA A 477 -7.41 13.32 23.13
CA ALA A 477 -6.49 13.98 22.22
C ALA A 477 -5.05 13.47 22.38
N ALA A 478 -4.59 13.23 23.62
CA ALA A 478 -3.27 12.65 23.85
C ALA A 478 -3.16 11.22 23.30
N VAL A 479 -4.19 10.39 23.48
CA VAL A 479 -4.25 9.03 22.91
C VAL A 479 -4.30 9.06 21.39
N ALA A 480 -5.15 9.92 20.82
CA ALA A 480 -5.27 10.12 19.38
C ALA A 480 -3.95 10.59 18.76
N GLN A 481 -3.30 11.59 19.36
CA GLN A 481 -2.02 12.13 18.92
C GLN A 481 -0.91 11.07 18.95
N ALA A 482 -0.82 10.29 20.03
CA ALA A 482 0.14 9.19 20.17
C ALA A 482 -0.01 8.18 19.02
N LEU A 483 -1.22 7.66 18.82
CA LEU A 483 -1.50 6.67 17.77
C LEU A 483 -1.37 7.25 16.36
N ALA A 484 -1.83 8.49 16.14
CA ALA A 484 -1.73 9.18 14.86
C ALA A 484 -0.25 9.43 14.50
N SER A 485 0.61 9.75 15.47
CA SER A 485 2.04 9.91 15.23
C SER A 485 2.67 8.62 14.72
N CYS A 486 2.22 7.45 15.21
CA CYS A 486 2.66 6.15 14.72
C CYS A 486 2.15 5.81 13.31
N THR A 487 0.90 6.17 13.03
CA THR A 487 0.13 5.59 11.92
C THR A 487 0.02 6.51 10.71
N LEU A 488 0.09 7.83 10.89
CA LEU A 488 -0.14 8.83 9.84
C LEU A 488 1.11 9.61 9.42
N THR A 489 2.25 9.43 10.11
CA THR A 489 3.48 10.19 9.81
C THR A 489 4.55 9.29 9.20
N ASP A 490 5.40 9.88 8.35
CA ASP A 490 6.58 9.19 7.82
C ASP A 490 7.72 9.09 8.83
N SER A 491 7.75 10.05 9.77
CA SER A 491 8.68 10.13 10.88
C SER A 491 7.93 10.70 12.09
N PRO A 492 7.90 10.00 13.24
CA PRO A 492 8.64 8.76 13.50
C PRO A 492 8.03 7.50 12.88
N GLY A 493 6.82 7.54 12.32
CA GLY A 493 6.12 6.33 11.85
C GLY A 493 6.06 5.26 12.94
N LEU A 494 6.23 3.99 12.59
CA LEU A 494 6.25 2.89 13.56
C LEU A 494 7.48 2.91 14.51
N ASN A 495 8.43 3.85 14.36
CA ASN A 495 9.43 4.11 15.41
C ASN A 495 8.89 4.97 16.56
N CYS A 496 7.60 5.34 16.55
CA CYS A 496 6.96 6.03 17.67
C CYS A 496 7.09 5.22 18.99
N PRO A 497 6.95 5.87 20.16
CA PRO A 497 7.02 5.18 21.46
C PRO A 497 6.07 4.00 21.61
N GLU A 498 4.85 4.10 21.09
CA GLU A 498 3.81 3.07 21.24
C GLU A 498 4.14 1.80 20.46
N ALA A 499 4.69 1.93 19.24
CA ALA A 499 5.02 0.80 18.39
C ALA A 499 6.40 0.22 18.71
N SER A 500 7.41 1.05 18.98
CA SER A 500 8.77 0.60 19.34
C SER A 500 8.83 -0.18 20.66
N ALA A 501 7.84 0.00 21.53
CA ALA A 501 7.66 -0.80 22.75
C ALA A 501 7.15 -2.23 22.46
N LEU A 502 6.56 -2.48 21.29
CA LEU A 502 5.79 -3.69 20.99
C LEU A 502 6.31 -4.49 19.79
N ILE A 503 6.98 -3.84 18.84
CA ILE A 503 7.52 -4.45 17.63
C ILE A 503 8.92 -3.90 17.31
N ASN A 504 9.66 -4.60 16.44
CA ASN A 504 10.82 -4.06 15.74
C ASN A 504 10.35 -3.57 14.36
N PRO A 505 10.20 -2.25 14.13
CA PRO A 505 9.71 -1.73 12.86
C PRO A 505 10.66 -2.03 11.71
N GLU A 506 10.11 -2.37 10.54
CA GLU A 506 10.91 -2.53 9.34
C GLU A 506 11.31 -1.14 8.81
N THR A 507 12.62 -0.90 8.74
CA THR A 507 13.16 0.37 8.25
C THR A 507 13.45 0.29 6.76
N ARG A 508 12.72 1.05 5.94
CA ARG A 508 13.06 1.24 4.54
C ARG A 508 14.16 2.27 4.42
N MET A 509 15.18 1.98 3.62
CA MET A 509 16.23 2.92 3.25
C MET A 509 15.98 3.39 1.82
N TYR A 510 15.92 4.70 1.62
CA TYR A 510 15.83 5.32 0.30
C TYR A 510 17.23 5.61 -0.25
N GLU A 511 17.33 5.82 -1.56
CA GLU A 511 18.61 6.04 -2.24
C GLU A 511 19.33 7.32 -1.82
N ASP A 512 18.59 8.31 -1.33
CA ASP A 512 19.13 9.55 -0.76
C ASP A 512 19.71 9.35 0.66
N GLY A 513 19.67 8.12 1.18
CA GLY A 513 20.15 7.75 2.51
C GLY A 513 19.14 8.02 3.62
N THR A 514 17.96 8.56 3.31
CA THR A 514 16.89 8.72 4.30
C THR A 514 16.27 7.36 4.63
N THR A 515 15.71 7.27 5.83
CA THR A 515 14.99 6.08 6.27
C THR A 515 13.57 6.41 6.68
N SER A 516 12.65 5.47 6.49
CA SER A 516 11.28 5.60 6.97
C SER A 516 10.76 4.27 7.49
N THR A 517 9.95 4.39 8.54
CA THR A 517 9.14 3.30 9.12
C THR A 517 7.64 3.65 9.01
N ALA A 518 7.28 4.42 7.98
CA ALA A 518 5.91 4.75 7.66
C ALA A 518 5.06 3.49 7.46
N ILE A 519 3.78 3.61 7.79
CA ILE A 519 2.78 2.62 7.42
C ILE A 519 2.55 2.68 5.90
N PHE A 520 2.51 1.50 5.29
CA PHE A 520 2.00 1.30 3.93
C PHE A 520 0.68 0.54 4.04
N ALA A 521 -0.37 1.11 3.48
CA ALA A 521 -1.71 0.53 3.54
C ALA A 521 -1.97 -0.45 2.39
N TYR A 522 -1.01 -0.67 1.48
CA TYR A 522 -1.14 -1.76 0.52
C TYR A 522 -1.05 -3.12 1.24
N PRO A 523 -1.96 -4.08 0.97
CA PRO A 523 -1.95 -5.35 1.68
C PRO A 523 -0.66 -6.16 1.55
N GLY A 524 0.03 -6.02 0.41
CA GLY A 524 1.16 -6.84 0.04
C GLY A 524 0.73 -8.15 -0.61
N VAL A 525 1.69 -9.07 -0.71
CA VAL A 525 1.49 -10.42 -1.21
C VAL A 525 1.62 -11.44 -0.10
N MET A 526 0.84 -12.52 -0.20
CA MET A 526 0.96 -13.65 0.71
C MET A 526 1.85 -14.73 0.11
N SER A 527 3.07 -14.89 0.61
CA SER A 527 3.95 -16.00 0.22
C SER A 527 3.57 -17.32 0.90
N PHE A 528 3.02 -17.26 2.11
CA PHE A 528 2.54 -18.42 2.85
C PHE A 528 1.40 -18.04 3.81
N VAL A 529 0.66 -19.03 4.29
CA VAL A 529 -0.37 -18.88 5.33
C VAL A 529 0.00 -19.72 6.54
N SER A 530 0.11 -19.10 7.71
CA SER A 530 0.36 -19.84 8.96
C SER A 530 -0.94 -20.38 9.54
N ILE A 531 -0.99 -21.69 9.83
CA ILE A 531 -2.12 -22.34 10.52
C ILE A 531 -2.31 -21.88 11.98
N LEU A 532 -1.32 -21.15 12.54
CA LEU A 532 -1.32 -20.69 13.92
C LEU A 532 -1.75 -19.22 13.97
N PRO A 533 -2.98 -18.91 14.43
CA PRO A 533 -3.56 -17.57 14.37
C PRO A 533 -2.92 -16.57 15.34
N LYS A 534 -2.22 -17.05 16.37
CA LYS A 534 -1.56 -16.23 17.40
C LYS A 534 -0.08 -15.97 17.13
N ARG A 535 0.50 -16.61 16.11
CA ARG A 535 1.93 -16.53 15.82
C ARG A 535 2.25 -15.25 15.06
N SER A 536 3.00 -14.36 15.72
CA SER A 536 3.40 -13.06 15.18
C SER A 536 4.61 -13.11 14.23
N SER A 537 5.34 -14.22 14.14
CA SER A 537 6.44 -14.33 13.19
C SER A 537 5.96 -14.28 11.74
N ASN A 538 6.77 -13.66 10.89
CA ASN A 538 6.55 -13.54 9.45
C ASN A 538 5.18 -12.90 9.11
N LYS A 539 4.76 -11.91 9.91
CA LYS A 539 3.56 -11.09 9.66
C LYS A 539 3.97 -9.67 9.27
N PRO A 540 3.26 -9.02 8.33
CA PRO A 540 3.57 -7.64 7.96
C PRO A 540 3.52 -6.70 9.17
N GLN A 541 4.34 -5.64 9.16
CA GLN A 541 4.54 -4.77 10.33
C GLN A 541 3.25 -4.11 10.86
N VAL A 542 2.29 -3.75 9.99
CA VAL A 542 1.04 -3.07 10.38
C VAL A 542 0.11 -4.02 11.17
N PRO A 543 -0.29 -5.19 10.63
CA PRO A 543 -0.98 -6.21 11.42
C PRO A 543 -0.23 -6.59 12.70
N SER A 544 1.10 -6.71 12.65
CA SER A 544 1.92 -7.03 13.83
C SER A 544 1.83 -5.97 14.92
N PHE A 545 1.88 -4.68 14.56
CA PHE A 545 1.67 -3.59 15.50
C PHE A 545 0.27 -3.64 16.11
N ILE A 546 -0.77 -3.75 15.27
CA ILE A 546 -2.17 -3.78 15.72
C ILE A 546 -2.42 -4.97 16.65
N PHE A 547 -1.92 -6.16 16.31
CA PHE A 547 -2.01 -7.36 17.13
C PHE A 547 -1.37 -7.16 18.51
N ASN A 548 -0.13 -6.68 18.57
CA ASN A 548 0.54 -6.47 19.84
C ASN A 548 -0.10 -5.34 20.66
N TYR A 549 -0.55 -4.27 20.00
CA TYR A 549 -1.21 -3.15 20.65
C TYR A 549 -2.53 -3.58 21.28
N LEU A 550 -3.40 -4.22 20.51
CA LEU A 550 -4.69 -4.72 20.98
C LEU A 550 -4.51 -5.78 22.06
N GLY A 551 -3.62 -6.75 21.86
CA GLY A 551 -3.40 -7.81 22.83
C GLY A 551 -2.84 -7.30 24.16
N ASN A 552 -1.96 -6.29 24.12
CA ASN A 552 -1.47 -5.65 25.34
C ASN A 552 -2.58 -4.81 26.01
N LEU A 553 -3.42 -4.16 25.22
CA LEU A 553 -4.52 -3.36 25.73
C LEU A 553 -5.56 -4.25 26.43
N THR A 554 -6.05 -5.29 25.76
CA THR A 554 -7.20 -6.10 26.21
C THR A 554 -6.85 -7.24 27.17
N ALA A 555 -5.57 -7.48 27.46
CA ALA A 555 -5.14 -8.55 28.36
C ALA A 555 -5.61 -8.37 29.81
N VAL A 556 -6.09 -9.46 30.43
CA VAL A 556 -6.53 -9.52 31.84
C VAL A 556 -5.33 -9.77 32.79
N PRO A 557 -5.29 -9.17 34.00
CA PRO A 557 -4.25 -9.43 35.00
C PRO A 557 -4.17 -10.89 35.50
N PRO A 558 -3.04 -11.34 36.08
CA PRO A 558 -1.82 -10.60 36.40
C PRO A 558 -0.84 -10.51 35.23
N ARG A 559 -0.42 -9.29 34.87
CA ARG A 559 0.60 -9.03 33.84
C ARG A 559 2.04 -9.20 34.36
N ASN A 560 2.26 -9.00 35.66
CA ASN A 560 3.60 -8.93 36.25
C ASN A 560 4.24 -10.30 36.54
N THR A 561 3.47 -11.38 36.42
CA THR A 561 3.92 -12.77 36.65
C THR A 561 3.85 -13.61 35.38
N SER A 562 3.57 -13.00 34.22
CA SER A 562 3.47 -13.71 32.95
C SER A 562 4.83 -14.21 32.47
N ALA A 563 4.87 -15.44 31.98
CA ALA A 563 6.06 -16.02 31.37
C ALA A 563 6.52 -15.19 30.15
N ILE A 564 7.85 -15.08 30.00
CA ILE A 564 8.48 -14.45 28.84
C ILE A 564 8.35 -15.38 27.63
N CYS A 565 8.10 -14.82 26.44
CA CYS A 565 7.92 -15.59 25.21
C CYS A 565 8.71 -15.05 24.02
N SER A 566 9.00 -15.95 23.07
CA SER A 566 9.62 -15.65 21.75
C SER A 566 8.70 -16.11 20.62
N GLY A 567 7.44 -15.67 20.65
CA GLY A 567 6.44 -15.92 19.61
C GLY A 567 5.42 -17.01 19.93
N ASP A 568 5.72 -17.91 20.86
CA ASP A 568 4.82 -18.99 21.26
C ASP A 568 4.60 -18.98 22.78
N CYS A 569 3.39 -19.36 23.20
CA CYS A 569 2.96 -19.50 24.59
C CYS A 569 2.15 -20.80 24.75
N GLU A 570 1.81 -21.17 25.99
CA GLU A 570 0.80 -22.20 26.23
C GLU A 570 -0.50 -21.88 25.48
N ALA A 571 -1.25 -22.91 25.06
CA ALA A 571 -2.31 -22.76 24.07
C ALA A 571 -3.41 -21.74 24.42
N SER A 572 -3.71 -21.57 25.72
CA SER A 572 -4.69 -20.60 26.22
C SER A 572 -4.19 -19.15 26.27
N LEU A 573 -2.88 -18.93 26.14
CA LEU A 573 -2.23 -17.63 26.22
C LEU A 573 -1.74 -17.16 24.84
N THR A 574 -1.43 -15.87 24.75
CA THR A 574 -0.96 -15.23 23.52
C THR A 574 0.33 -14.49 23.80
N CYS A 575 1.35 -14.66 22.95
CA CYS A 575 2.62 -13.96 23.08
C CYS A 575 2.49 -12.52 22.56
N ILE A 576 2.53 -11.54 23.45
CA ILE A 576 2.33 -10.13 23.14
C ILE A 576 3.62 -9.33 23.39
N GLY A 577 3.93 -8.41 22.48
CA GLY A 577 5.07 -7.49 22.58
C GLY A 577 6.41 -8.13 22.21
N TRP A 578 6.41 -9.31 21.58
CA TRP A 578 7.66 -9.90 21.11
C TRP A 578 8.19 -9.12 19.91
N ARG A 579 9.33 -8.45 20.14
CA ARG A 579 10.09 -7.75 19.10
C ARG A 579 10.87 -8.79 18.30
N TYR A 580 10.33 -9.13 17.13
CA TYR A 580 10.85 -10.18 16.25
C TYR A 580 12.38 -10.06 16.06
N ASP A 581 13.06 -11.21 16.08
CA ASP A 581 14.53 -11.36 16.08
C ASP A 581 15.30 -10.79 17.30
N SER A 582 14.62 -10.27 18.33
CA SER A 582 15.31 -9.86 19.56
C SER A 582 15.79 -11.07 20.39
N THR A 583 17.09 -11.06 20.69
CA THR A 583 17.75 -11.99 21.63
C THR A 583 17.85 -11.42 23.04
N ASP A 584 17.73 -10.10 23.22
CA ASP A 584 17.66 -9.45 24.53
C ASP A 584 16.31 -9.74 25.20
N ASN A 585 16.35 -10.00 26.51
CA ASN A 585 15.17 -10.16 27.38
C ASN A 585 14.24 -8.95 27.27
N SER A 586 14.78 -7.74 27.05
CA SER A 586 13.95 -6.53 26.87
C SER A 586 13.06 -6.58 25.63
N GLY A 587 13.48 -7.28 24.57
CA GLY A 587 12.70 -7.45 23.34
C GLY A 587 11.89 -8.74 23.26
N LYS A 588 11.89 -9.56 24.33
CA LYS A 588 10.97 -10.69 24.44
C LYS A 588 9.55 -10.21 24.77
N GLY A 589 8.57 -11.00 24.35
CA GLY A 589 7.17 -10.74 24.68
C GLY A 589 6.76 -11.35 26.02
N HIS A 590 5.49 -11.19 26.36
CA HIS A 590 4.86 -11.79 27.54
C HIS A 590 3.65 -12.64 27.14
N CYS A 591 3.49 -13.80 27.78
CA CYS A 591 2.31 -14.63 27.62
C CYS A 591 1.12 -14.04 28.37
N LEU A 592 0.21 -13.41 27.65
CA LEU A 592 -0.94 -12.71 28.21
C LEU A 592 -2.25 -13.45 27.89
N ASN A 593 -3.21 -13.37 28.82
CA ASN A 593 -4.57 -13.83 28.60
C ASN A 593 -5.36 -12.76 27.84
N THR A 594 -5.42 -12.90 26.52
CA THR A 594 -6.15 -12.03 25.59
C THR A 594 -6.66 -12.82 24.40
N THR A 595 -7.81 -12.42 23.86
CA THR A 595 -8.43 -13.03 22.68
C THR A 595 -8.03 -12.28 21.41
N THR A 596 -6.73 -12.11 21.19
CA THR A 596 -6.23 -11.41 20.00
C THR A 596 -5.71 -12.41 18.99
N ASN A 597 -6.22 -12.36 17.76
CA ASN A 597 -5.89 -13.31 16.71
C ASN A 597 -5.68 -12.60 15.37
N PHE A 598 -4.76 -13.15 14.57
CA PHE A 598 -4.70 -12.88 13.14
C PHE A 598 -5.74 -13.70 12.41
N VAL A 599 -6.29 -13.15 11.33
CA VAL A 599 -7.13 -13.86 10.35
C VAL A 599 -6.53 -13.59 8.98
N PRO A 600 -6.15 -14.61 8.20
CA PRO A 600 -5.58 -14.38 6.87
C PRO A 600 -6.63 -13.71 5.98
N SER A 601 -6.16 -12.89 5.04
CA SER A 601 -7.02 -12.12 4.14
C SER A 601 -6.52 -12.28 2.72
N TYR A 602 -7.16 -13.18 1.99
CA TYR A 602 -6.91 -13.48 0.57
C TYR A 602 -8.18 -14.08 -0.05
N SER A 603 -8.24 -14.08 -1.39
CA SER A 603 -9.39 -14.59 -2.16
C SER A 603 -9.82 -16.00 -1.74
N LEU A 604 -11.14 -16.24 -1.68
CA LEU A 604 -11.69 -17.58 -1.42
C LEU A 604 -11.49 -18.55 -2.60
N ARG A 605 -11.09 -18.06 -3.78
CA ARG A 605 -10.75 -18.91 -4.93
C ARG A 605 -9.38 -19.55 -4.82
N LEU A 606 -8.59 -19.17 -3.83
CA LEU A 606 -7.23 -19.63 -3.64
C LEU A 606 -7.15 -20.42 -2.33
N ALA A 607 -6.23 -21.38 -2.29
CA ALA A 607 -5.92 -22.15 -1.10
C ALA A 607 -4.40 -22.34 -1.01
N TYR A 608 -3.88 -22.20 0.21
CA TYR A 608 -2.49 -22.51 0.50
C TYR A 608 -2.37 -23.93 1.04
N ASN A 609 -1.66 -24.80 0.33
CA ASN A 609 -1.55 -26.21 0.68
C ASN A 609 -0.33 -26.45 1.59
N VAL A 610 -0.58 -26.42 2.91
CA VAL A 610 0.45 -26.55 3.95
C VAL A 610 1.04 -27.97 3.98
N ASP A 611 0.22 -28.99 3.72
CA ASP A 611 0.60 -30.39 4.00
C ASP A 611 1.39 -31.06 2.86
N ASN A 612 1.20 -30.63 1.59
CA ASN A 612 1.77 -31.33 0.45
C ASN A 612 2.86 -30.58 -0.31
N SER A 613 2.72 -29.26 -0.50
CA SER A 613 3.56 -28.52 -1.45
C SER A 613 4.06 -27.17 -0.98
N SER A 614 3.50 -26.61 0.11
CA SER A 614 3.76 -25.23 0.54
C SER A 614 3.61 -24.23 -0.62
N ARG A 615 2.57 -24.43 -1.43
CA ARG A 615 2.28 -23.64 -2.63
C ARG A 615 0.83 -23.20 -2.67
N TRP A 616 0.61 -22.11 -3.38
CA TRP A 616 -0.72 -21.64 -3.73
C TRP A 616 -1.35 -22.52 -4.82
N SER A 617 -2.66 -22.68 -4.73
CA SER A 617 -3.44 -23.41 -5.72
C SER A 617 -4.84 -22.80 -5.80
N VAL A 618 -5.52 -23.06 -6.92
CA VAL A 618 -6.93 -22.70 -7.07
C VAL A 618 -7.76 -23.65 -6.21
N ASP A 619 -8.58 -23.09 -5.30
CA ASP A 619 -9.49 -23.86 -4.47
C ASP A 619 -10.65 -24.41 -5.32
N LYS A 620 -10.72 -25.74 -5.39
CA LYS A 620 -11.74 -26.51 -6.10
C LYS A 620 -12.84 -27.03 -5.16
N SER A 621 -12.84 -26.62 -3.89
CA SER A 621 -13.84 -27.08 -2.91
C SER A 621 -15.25 -26.65 -3.29
N THR A 622 -16.20 -27.59 -3.25
CA THR A 622 -17.62 -27.30 -3.48
C THR A 622 -18.23 -26.49 -2.33
N ARG A 623 -17.74 -26.70 -1.10
CA ARG A 623 -18.19 -26.00 0.11
C ARG A 623 -18.09 -24.48 -0.03
N ARG A 624 -17.00 -23.99 -0.59
CA ARG A 624 -16.81 -22.55 -0.84
C ARG A 624 -17.82 -22.02 -1.85
N LEU A 625 -18.00 -22.72 -2.97
CA LEU A 625 -18.96 -22.34 -4.02
C LEU A 625 -20.41 -22.34 -3.51
N GLU A 626 -20.77 -23.33 -2.70
CA GLU A 626 -22.09 -23.41 -2.04
C GLU A 626 -22.29 -22.25 -1.06
N TRP A 627 -21.27 -21.91 -0.26
CA TRP A 627 -21.34 -20.77 0.65
C TRP A 627 -21.49 -19.44 -0.10
N GLU A 628 -20.69 -19.21 -1.14
CA GLU A 628 -20.79 -18.02 -1.98
C GLU A 628 -22.18 -17.88 -2.61
N LYS A 629 -22.71 -18.99 -3.15
CA LYS A 629 -24.05 -19.05 -3.74
C LYS A 629 -25.16 -18.79 -2.71
N ASN A 630 -25.07 -19.39 -1.52
CA ASN A 630 -26.10 -19.25 -0.48
C ASN A 630 -26.29 -17.81 -0.02
N TYR A 631 -25.20 -17.03 0.02
CA TYR A 631 -25.23 -15.61 0.40
C TYR A 631 -25.18 -14.67 -0.81
N SER A 632 -25.40 -15.19 -2.02
CA SER A 632 -25.45 -14.41 -3.27
C SER A 632 -24.22 -13.53 -3.49
N TRP A 633 -23.03 -13.99 -3.12
CA TRP A 633 -21.79 -13.24 -3.33
C TRP A 633 -21.53 -13.01 -4.81
N PRO A 634 -20.97 -11.85 -5.21
CA PRO A 634 -20.47 -11.66 -6.56
C PRO A 634 -19.32 -12.63 -6.82
N GLU A 635 -19.01 -12.81 -8.10
CA GLU A 635 -17.85 -13.62 -8.47
C GLU A 635 -16.57 -13.01 -7.86
N ASP A 636 -15.82 -13.84 -7.14
CA ASP A 636 -14.60 -13.40 -6.47
C ASP A 636 -13.50 -13.08 -7.50
N SER A 637 -12.98 -11.86 -7.43
CA SER A 637 -11.99 -11.30 -8.36
C SER A 637 -10.63 -12.01 -8.34
N ALA A 638 -10.28 -12.70 -7.26
CA ALA A 638 -8.99 -13.38 -7.08
C ALA A 638 -7.74 -12.53 -7.39
N TRP A 639 -7.61 -11.36 -6.75
CA TRP A 639 -6.48 -10.47 -6.95
C TRP A 639 -5.13 -11.14 -6.68
N THR A 640 -4.22 -11.06 -7.65
CA THR A 640 -2.83 -11.55 -7.56
C THR A 640 -1.86 -10.51 -8.10
N GLU A 641 -0.62 -10.58 -7.65
CA GLU A 641 0.44 -9.66 -8.04
C GLU A 641 1.56 -10.44 -8.73
N SER A 642 1.93 -10.00 -9.94
CA SER A 642 2.95 -10.67 -10.76
C SER A 642 4.27 -10.78 -9.99
N ASN A 643 5.00 -11.88 -10.15
CA ASN A 643 6.38 -11.95 -9.69
C ASN A 643 7.26 -11.03 -10.55
N TRP A 644 8.26 -10.40 -9.94
CA TRP A 644 9.34 -9.69 -10.62
C TRP A 644 10.69 -9.98 -9.94
N PRO A 645 11.82 -9.90 -10.68
CA PRO A 645 13.14 -10.18 -10.13
C PRO A 645 13.57 -9.18 -9.05
N GLU A 646 14.45 -9.64 -8.16
CA GLU A 646 15.11 -8.77 -7.18
C GLU A 646 15.78 -7.57 -7.85
N ASN A 647 15.83 -6.45 -7.12
CA ASN A 647 16.35 -5.17 -7.60
C ASN A 647 15.56 -4.55 -8.76
N THR A 648 14.38 -5.06 -9.11
CA THR A 648 13.41 -4.36 -9.97
C THR A 648 12.15 -4.03 -9.16
N PRO A 649 11.36 -3.00 -9.54
CA PRO A 649 11.49 -2.08 -10.68
C PRO A 649 12.70 -1.13 -10.62
N ARG A 650 13.17 -0.63 -11.78
CA ARG A 650 14.26 0.38 -11.88
C ARG A 650 14.02 1.41 -12.98
N LEU A 651 14.38 2.65 -12.69
CA LEU A 651 14.40 3.75 -13.64
C LEU A 651 15.80 4.35 -13.69
N MET A 652 16.31 4.61 -14.89
CA MET A 652 17.58 5.30 -15.10
C MET A 652 17.46 6.33 -16.21
N VAL A 653 17.99 7.52 -15.99
CA VAL A 653 18.01 8.64 -16.95
C VAL A 653 19.46 9.02 -17.25
N TYR A 654 19.82 9.09 -18.53
CA TYR A 654 21.20 9.37 -18.96
C TYR A 654 21.25 9.96 -20.38
N GLN A 655 22.42 10.44 -20.80
CA GLN A 655 22.66 10.85 -22.18
C GLN A 655 23.12 9.66 -23.01
N GLN A 656 22.41 9.40 -24.10
CA GLN A 656 22.81 8.46 -25.14
C GLN A 656 23.42 9.22 -26.32
N GLU A 657 24.64 8.84 -26.70
CA GLU A 657 25.33 9.40 -27.85
C GLU A 657 24.61 9.09 -29.18
N SER A 658 24.81 9.96 -30.16
CA SER A 658 24.23 9.74 -31.49
C SER A 658 24.85 8.49 -32.13
N THR A 659 24.05 7.73 -32.90
CA THR A 659 24.55 6.55 -33.63
C THR A 659 25.72 6.92 -34.55
N SER A 660 25.71 8.10 -35.16
CA SER A 660 26.81 8.60 -35.97
C SER A 660 28.09 8.76 -35.15
N THR A 661 28.01 9.36 -33.95
CA THR A 661 29.14 9.48 -33.03
C THR A 661 29.69 8.10 -32.66
N GLN A 662 28.82 7.16 -32.28
CA GLN A 662 29.21 5.80 -31.89
C GLN A 662 29.93 5.06 -33.02
N VAL A 663 29.43 5.16 -34.25
CA VAL A 663 30.05 4.56 -35.44
C VAL A 663 31.41 5.20 -35.72
N ILE A 664 31.52 6.53 -35.66
CA ILE A 664 32.79 7.23 -35.84
C ILE A 664 33.80 6.78 -34.79
N THR A 665 33.41 6.74 -33.51
CA THR A 665 34.28 6.28 -32.42
C THR A 665 34.76 4.85 -32.65
N LEU A 666 33.87 3.94 -33.07
CA LEU A 666 34.23 2.56 -33.38
C LEU A 666 35.22 2.48 -34.55
N VAL A 667 34.96 3.19 -35.64
CA VAL A 667 35.84 3.19 -36.84
C VAL A 667 37.21 3.75 -36.49
N VAL A 668 37.28 4.86 -35.76
CA VAL A 668 38.55 5.44 -35.29
C VAL A 668 39.31 4.45 -34.41
N GLY A 669 38.60 3.79 -33.47
CA GLY A 669 39.20 2.75 -32.62
C GLY A 669 39.77 1.57 -33.40
N LEU A 670 39.05 1.09 -34.42
CA LEU A 670 39.52 0.01 -35.29
C LEU A 670 40.75 0.44 -36.11
N LEU A 671 40.74 1.66 -36.66
CA LEU A 671 41.87 2.19 -37.43
C LEU A 671 43.13 2.37 -36.57
N LEU A 672 42.97 2.89 -35.34
CA LEU A 672 44.07 3.01 -34.38
C LEU A 672 44.63 1.64 -33.98
N THR A 673 43.77 0.65 -33.76
CA THR A 673 44.17 -0.72 -33.41
C THR A 673 44.94 -1.38 -34.57
N ALA A 674 44.42 -1.27 -35.80
CA ALA A 674 45.11 -1.79 -36.98
C ALA A 674 46.45 -1.07 -37.22
N GLY A 675 46.49 0.25 -37.04
CA GLY A 675 47.70 1.06 -37.17
C GLY A 675 48.77 0.69 -36.15
N THR A 676 48.40 0.55 -34.88
CA THR A 676 49.32 0.11 -33.82
C THR A 676 49.82 -1.30 -34.05
N ALA A 677 48.96 -2.24 -34.43
CA ALA A 677 49.37 -3.61 -34.78
C ALA A 677 50.37 -3.64 -35.95
N ALA A 678 50.12 -2.84 -37.00
CA ALA A 678 51.03 -2.72 -38.13
C ALA A 678 52.40 -2.14 -37.71
N VAL A 679 52.42 -1.08 -36.90
CA VAL A 679 53.65 -0.47 -36.38
C VAL A 679 54.43 -1.47 -35.51
N SER A 680 53.76 -2.17 -34.59
CA SER A 680 54.37 -3.21 -33.76
C SER A 680 54.94 -4.36 -34.58
N TRP A 681 54.21 -4.82 -35.62
CA TRP A 681 54.67 -5.87 -36.52
C TRP A 681 55.91 -5.45 -37.33
N ILE A 682 55.92 -4.22 -37.85
CA ILE A 682 57.09 -3.65 -38.53
C ILE A 682 58.27 -3.55 -37.55
N GLY A 683 58.02 -3.10 -36.32
CA GLY A 683 59.04 -3.03 -35.26
C GLY A 683 59.68 -4.39 -34.96
N LEU A 684 58.87 -5.44 -34.80
CA LEU A 684 59.33 -6.82 -34.63
C LEU A 684 60.22 -7.28 -35.80
N LYS A 685 59.74 -7.07 -37.04
CA LYS A 685 60.50 -7.42 -38.26
C LYS A 685 61.86 -6.71 -38.34
N LEU A 686 61.92 -5.45 -37.93
CA LEU A 686 63.17 -4.67 -37.92
C LEU A 686 64.11 -5.16 -36.81
N PHE A 687 63.59 -5.51 -35.63
CA PHE A 687 64.38 -6.06 -34.53
C PHE A 687 64.94 -7.46 -34.86
N GLU A 688 64.12 -8.34 -35.44
CA GLU A 688 64.56 -9.65 -35.95
C GLU A 688 65.66 -9.53 -37.01
N ARG A 689 65.57 -8.53 -37.89
CA ARG A 689 66.64 -8.24 -38.86
C ARG A 689 67.91 -7.77 -38.16
N HIS A 690 67.81 -6.95 -37.12
CA HIS A 690 68.97 -6.46 -36.39
C HIS A 690 69.68 -7.55 -35.57
N LEU A 691 68.94 -8.52 -35.03
CA LEU A 691 69.48 -9.70 -34.33
C LEU A 691 70.12 -10.74 -35.26
N LYS A 692 69.87 -10.68 -36.57
CA LYS A 692 70.52 -11.56 -37.56
C LYS A 692 71.82 -10.97 -38.14
N VAL A 693 72.12 -9.71 -37.84
CA VAL A 693 73.28 -8.96 -38.35
C VAL A 693 74.37 -8.79 -37.28
N HIS A 694 74.05 -9.09 -36.01
CA HIS A 694 75.00 -9.38 -34.93
C HIS A 694 74.97 -10.86 -34.62
#